data_AF-A0A315X8V2-F1
#
_entry.id   AF-A0A315X8V2-F1
#
_cell.length_a   1.000
_cell.length_b   1.000
_cell.length_c   1.000
_cell.angle_alpha   90.00
_cell.angle_beta   90.00
_cell.angle_gamma   90.00
#
_symmetry.space_group_name_H-M   'P 1'
#
loop_
_entity.id
_entity.type
_entity.pdbx_description
1 polymer ?
#
loop_
_entity_poly.entity_id
_entity_poly.type
_entity_poly.pdbx_seq_one_letter_code
_entity_poly.pdbx_strand_id
1 'polypeptide(L)'
;MRYRYSMWDGTQEVPALQAEDILDNLTDDLMNFGDLQHALRNLLQRGMRNPMGDRMQGLRDLLQQLRQQRRQQLDRFDLSSIFDDLKRQLEEILDMEQNTLDRRLEEAGGQPQGEQSPQGQQSPQGSAQQQPGQQSPQGQQGQQQPGQQGDQSEGSEGGQQGGQQQGASQQPGEFADMLRNIANKKKQFLSELPEDVPGQVKELQNYEFMDPEAQARFNELLESLKKAMMDTFFKDMYNQIANMSPEDMQRMKDMVRDLNQMLQDKMAGKEPNFDQFMQQYGDLFGDNPPQSLDELIQQMQHQMGQMQSLLDSLPGEMRQQLQDLLGDKLGDSELQQALNELGQNLEYLYPMRDLRNQYPFRGDEEIDLQSAMNLMDQMQSIDELERQLERTQYGGEIDDIDAEKLEDLLGPEARETLDQLKQFLEILEEAGYIRKKGNQWELTPRGTRKIGQRALIEIYNQLKADSFGKHEIRDTGSGGERTDTTKKYEFGDPFLLDIQKTIMNSMYREGPGTPIHLKPDDFEVERTELLTQTSTVIMLDLSWSMALRGSFQAAKKVALALNNLISSQYQRDSLYIIGFSAYARELKAEELPYVRWDESVLGTNMHHALMIAQKLLAKHTQGTRQIIMISDGEPTAHLEKGRSYFAYPPSPITIRETLKEVKRCTQKGITINTFMLDRNYYLKEFVNQVARINKGRVFYTTPDKLGEYILVDYVASKKKKLSGVG
;
A
#
# COMPACT_ATOMS: atom_id res chain seq x y z
N MET A 1 -0.26 29.09 -16.74
CA MET A 1 -0.32 29.55 -15.35
C MET A 1 1.11 29.60 -14.80
N ARG A 2 1.47 30.63 -14.03
CA ARG A 2 2.75 30.65 -13.29
C ARG A 2 2.47 30.07 -11.90
N TYR A 3 3.09 28.93 -11.59
CA TYR A 3 2.98 28.33 -10.26
C TYR A 3 4.03 28.94 -9.33
N ARG A 4 3.63 29.21 -8.09
CA ARG A 4 4.48 29.70 -6.99
C ARG A 4 4.61 28.54 -6.01
N TYR A 5 5.82 28.04 -5.80
CA TYR A 5 6.08 27.02 -4.80
C TYR A 5 6.30 27.68 -3.43
N SER A 6 5.67 27.15 -2.39
CA SER A 6 5.91 27.51 -0.98
C SER A 6 6.28 26.26 -0.19
N MET A 7 7.01 26.42 0.91
CA MET A 7 7.20 25.32 1.88
C MET A 7 5.84 24.94 2.48
N TRP A 8 5.66 23.64 2.73
CA TRP A 8 4.47 23.08 3.33
C TRP A 8 4.29 23.63 4.75
N ASP A 9 3.15 24.29 5.00
CA ASP A 9 2.81 24.92 6.29
C ASP A 9 1.44 24.48 6.79
N GLY A 10 0.84 23.46 6.16
CA GLY A 10 -0.46 22.91 6.52
C GLY A 10 -1.66 23.75 6.07
N THR A 11 -1.43 24.87 5.38
CA THR A 11 -2.52 25.71 4.81
C THR A 11 -2.75 25.45 3.32
N GLN A 12 -1.93 24.59 2.69
CA GLN A 12 -2.12 24.20 1.30
C GLN A 12 -3.33 23.26 1.18
N GLU A 13 -4.32 23.64 0.36
CA GLU A 13 -5.39 22.73 -0.04
C GLU A 13 -4.79 21.61 -0.91
N VAL A 14 -4.70 20.39 -0.39
CA VAL A 14 -4.48 19.20 -1.23
C VAL A 14 -5.73 19.04 -2.09
N PRO A 15 -5.64 19.12 -3.42
CA PRO A 15 -6.81 18.94 -4.26
C PRO A 15 -7.38 17.54 -4.02
N ALA A 16 -8.68 17.48 -3.71
CA ALA A 16 -9.39 16.23 -3.50
C ALA A 16 -9.19 15.27 -4.68
N LEU A 17 -9.00 13.99 -4.37
CA LEU A 17 -8.79 12.93 -5.34
C LEU A 17 -9.95 12.90 -6.35
N GLN A 18 -9.67 13.14 -7.63
CA GLN A 18 -10.73 13.19 -8.65
C GLN A 18 -10.87 11.85 -9.38
N ALA A 19 -12.11 11.43 -9.61
CA ALA A 19 -12.42 10.22 -10.37
C ALA A 19 -11.78 10.20 -11.77
N GLU A 20 -11.59 11.37 -12.36
CA GLU A 20 -10.96 11.51 -13.67
C GLU A 20 -9.49 11.11 -13.62
N ASP A 21 -8.75 11.53 -12.58
CA ASP A 21 -7.33 11.22 -12.40
C ASP A 21 -7.11 9.72 -12.16
N ILE A 22 -8.01 9.08 -11.41
CA ILE A 22 -7.97 7.62 -11.17
C ILE A 22 -8.19 6.86 -12.48
N LEU A 23 -9.27 7.21 -13.21
CA LEU A 23 -9.59 6.58 -14.50
C LEU A 23 -8.46 6.74 -15.50
N ASP A 24 -7.84 7.91 -15.49
CA ASP A 24 -6.70 8.27 -16.32
C ASP A 24 -5.48 7.40 -16.04
N ASN A 25 -5.10 7.22 -14.77
CA ASN A 25 -3.98 6.35 -14.38
C ASN A 25 -4.26 4.86 -14.64
N LEU A 26 -5.52 4.46 -14.73
CA LEU A 26 -5.97 3.10 -15.00
C LEU A 26 -6.06 2.76 -16.50
N THR A 27 -6.27 3.77 -17.34
CA THR A 27 -6.62 3.61 -18.76
C THR A 27 -5.59 2.80 -19.54
N ASP A 28 -4.29 3.04 -19.33
CA ASP A 28 -3.24 2.38 -20.12
C ASP A 28 -3.17 0.88 -19.79
N ASP A 29 -3.24 0.53 -18.51
CA ASP A 29 -3.28 -0.85 -18.04
C ASP A 29 -4.54 -1.58 -18.54
N LEU A 30 -5.70 -0.92 -18.47
CA LEU A 30 -6.94 -1.49 -19.00
C LEU A 30 -6.86 -1.72 -20.52
N MET A 31 -6.31 -0.78 -21.27
CA MET A 31 -6.17 -0.90 -22.72
C MET A 31 -5.21 -2.03 -23.13
N ASN A 32 -4.18 -2.26 -22.31
CA ASN A 32 -3.19 -3.32 -22.50
C ASN A 32 -3.75 -4.71 -22.21
N PHE A 33 -4.30 -4.90 -21.02
CA PHE A 33 -4.68 -6.23 -20.54
C PHE A 33 -6.13 -6.60 -20.86
N GLY A 34 -7.00 -5.61 -21.08
CA GLY A 34 -8.42 -5.81 -21.33
C GLY A 34 -9.18 -6.32 -20.10
N ASP A 35 -8.67 -6.04 -18.89
CA ASP A 35 -9.28 -6.45 -17.62
C ASP A 35 -9.21 -5.27 -16.63
N LEU A 36 -10.39 -4.82 -16.18
CA LEU A 36 -10.52 -3.71 -15.24
C LEU A 36 -10.01 -4.06 -13.84
N GLN A 37 -10.25 -5.30 -13.37
CA GLN A 37 -9.76 -5.69 -12.04
C GLN A 37 -8.24 -5.82 -12.02
N HIS A 38 -7.66 -6.34 -13.10
CA HIS A 38 -6.20 -6.37 -13.23
C HIS A 38 -5.62 -4.95 -13.28
N ALA A 39 -6.24 -4.04 -14.03
CA ALA A 39 -5.81 -2.65 -14.12
C ALA A 39 -5.93 -1.90 -12.78
N LEU A 40 -7.02 -2.12 -12.04
CA LEU A 40 -7.20 -1.59 -10.67
C LEU A 40 -6.11 -2.13 -9.73
N ARG A 41 -5.84 -3.43 -9.76
CA ARG A 41 -4.79 -4.04 -8.93
C ARG A 41 -3.42 -3.45 -9.22
N ASN A 42 -3.06 -3.29 -10.50
CA ASN A 42 -1.80 -2.67 -10.90
C ASN A 42 -1.72 -1.21 -10.43
N LEU A 43 -2.84 -0.48 -10.48
CA LEU A 43 -2.92 0.88 -9.97
C LEU A 43 -2.70 0.94 -8.45
N LEU A 44 -3.38 0.10 -7.67
CA LEU A 44 -3.22 0.01 -6.22
C LEU A 44 -1.78 -0.35 -5.83
N GLN A 45 -1.16 -1.27 -6.57
CA GLN A 45 0.24 -1.66 -6.33
C GLN A 45 1.23 -0.54 -6.63
N ARG A 46 1.10 0.11 -7.79
CA ARG A 46 2.05 1.11 -8.29
C ARG A 46 1.87 2.48 -7.64
N GLY A 47 0.65 2.77 -7.18
CA GLY A 47 0.18 4.12 -6.87
C GLY A 47 -0.16 4.89 -8.15
N MET A 48 -0.59 6.14 -7.96
CA MET A 48 -0.99 7.03 -9.04
C MET A 48 -0.16 8.31 -9.08
N ARG A 49 -0.15 8.99 -10.23
CA ARG A 49 0.39 10.33 -10.35
C ARG A 49 -0.74 11.33 -10.46
N ASN A 50 -0.67 12.40 -9.68
CA ASN A 50 -1.61 13.51 -9.80
C ASN A 50 -1.27 14.37 -11.04
N PRO A 51 -2.19 15.26 -11.47
CA PRO A 51 -1.94 16.18 -12.59
C PRO A 51 -0.77 17.15 -12.39
N MET A 52 -0.35 17.39 -11.14
CA MET A 52 0.78 18.28 -10.78
C MET A 52 2.13 17.55 -10.90
N GLY A 53 2.13 16.23 -11.08
CA GLY A 53 3.31 15.40 -11.20
C GLY A 53 3.75 14.75 -9.89
N ASP A 54 3.07 15.03 -8.77
CA ASP A 54 3.32 14.36 -7.50
C ASP A 54 2.81 12.93 -7.56
N ARG A 55 3.58 12.03 -6.95
CA ARG A 55 3.30 10.60 -6.92
C ARG A 55 2.63 10.25 -5.60
N MET A 56 1.39 9.79 -5.68
CA MET A 56 0.75 9.06 -4.59
C MET A 56 1.38 7.67 -4.51
N GLN A 57 1.73 7.26 -3.29
CA GLN A 57 2.33 5.96 -3.02
C GLN A 57 1.31 4.85 -3.22
N GLY A 58 1.77 3.68 -3.66
CA GLY A 58 0.96 2.46 -3.74
C GLY A 58 1.27 1.47 -2.63
N LEU A 59 0.55 0.34 -2.62
CA LEU A 59 0.78 -0.76 -1.69
C LEU A 59 2.22 -1.29 -1.74
N ARG A 60 2.89 -1.22 -2.91
CA ARG A 60 4.30 -1.62 -3.04
C ARG A 60 5.24 -0.68 -2.31
N ASP A 61 4.94 0.62 -2.31
CA ASP A 61 5.75 1.61 -1.63
C ASP A 61 5.57 1.48 -0.10
N LEU A 62 4.35 1.27 0.39
CA LEU A 62 4.07 0.96 1.80
C LEU A 62 4.79 -0.32 2.27
N LEU A 63 4.72 -1.40 1.47
CA LEU A 63 5.44 -2.64 1.75
C LEU A 63 6.96 -2.41 1.80
N GLN A 64 7.50 -1.56 0.91
CA GLN A 64 8.91 -1.22 0.93
C GLN A 64 9.29 -0.44 2.20
N GLN A 65 8.45 0.48 2.67
CA GLN A 65 8.66 1.21 3.91
C GLN A 65 8.65 0.28 5.13
N LEU A 66 7.68 -0.65 5.23
CA LEU A 66 7.65 -1.66 6.29
C LEU A 66 8.93 -2.52 6.30
N ARG A 67 9.38 -2.98 5.12
CA ARG A 67 10.62 -3.74 5.00
C ARG A 67 11.85 -2.92 5.41
N GLN A 68 11.85 -1.62 5.12
CA GLN A 68 12.90 -0.72 5.53
C GLN A 68 12.90 -0.52 7.05
N GLN A 69 11.72 -0.31 7.65
CA GLN A 69 11.53 -0.19 9.09
C GLN A 69 12.00 -1.46 9.80
N ARG A 70 11.60 -2.66 9.32
CA ARG A 70 12.11 -3.93 9.87
C ARG A 70 13.64 -3.98 9.87
N ARG A 71 14.27 -3.66 8.75
CA ARG A 71 15.75 -3.66 8.65
C ARG A 71 16.39 -2.67 9.61
N GLN A 72 15.84 -1.46 9.71
CA GLN A 72 16.34 -0.46 10.65
C GLN A 72 16.30 -0.95 12.09
N GLN A 73 15.22 -1.64 12.49
CA GLN A 73 15.11 -2.21 13.83
C GLN A 73 16.12 -3.35 14.06
N LEU A 74 16.27 -4.25 13.09
CA LEU A 74 17.23 -5.37 13.17
C LEU A 74 18.70 -4.91 13.20
N ASP A 75 19.01 -3.83 12.47
CA ASP A 75 20.36 -3.27 12.38
C ASP A 75 20.69 -2.30 13.53
N ARG A 76 19.69 -1.91 14.34
CA ARG A 76 19.86 -0.94 15.44
C ARG A 76 20.17 -1.63 16.77
N PHE A 77 19.38 -2.64 17.15
CA PHE A 77 19.44 -3.23 18.48
C PHE A 77 20.29 -4.51 18.54
N ASP A 78 20.93 -4.70 19.68
CA ASP A 78 21.62 -5.94 20.06
C ASP A 78 20.84 -6.67 21.15
N LEU A 79 20.19 -7.79 20.81
CA LEU A 79 19.47 -8.60 21.80
C LEU A 79 20.40 -9.30 22.81
N SER A 80 21.69 -9.43 22.53
CA SER A 80 22.62 -10.09 23.44
C SER A 80 22.90 -9.25 24.70
N SER A 81 22.74 -7.93 24.59
CA SER A 81 22.93 -6.97 25.69
C SER A 81 21.94 -7.09 26.86
N ILE A 82 20.81 -7.77 26.66
CA ILE A 82 19.78 -7.96 27.72
C ILE A 82 20.40 -8.62 28.97
N PHE A 83 21.33 -9.57 28.76
CA PHE A 83 22.01 -10.25 29.84
C PHE A 83 23.20 -9.47 30.39
N ASP A 84 23.84 -8.63 29.57
CA ASP A 84 24.96 -7.82 30.00
C ASP A 84 24.54 -6.81 31.07
N ASP A 85 23.33 -6.24 30.96
CA ASP A 85 22.82 -5.32 31.96
C ASP A 85 22.49 -6.01 33.29
N LEU A 86 21.86 -7.18 33.23
CA LEU A 86 21.58 -7.99 34.42
C LEU A 86 22.87 -8.44 35.11
N LYS A 87 23.87 -8.85 34.32
CA LYS A 87 25.17 -9.25 34.84
C LYS A 87 25.87 -8.08 35.53
N ARG A 88 25.86 -6.90 34.92
CA ARG A 88 26.46 -5.67 35.46
C ARG A 88 25.80 -5.24 36.78
N GLN A 89 24.47 -5.25 36.85
CA GLN A 89 23.74 -4.93 38.09
C GLN A 89 24.06 -5.93 39.21
N LEU A 90 24.20 -7.22 38.87
CA LEU A 90 24.53 -8.25 39.84
C LEU A 90 26.00 -8.15 40.30
N GLU A 91 26.94 -7.86 39.40
CA GLU A 91 28.34 -7.57 39.73
C GLU A 91 28.45 -6.38 40.68
N GLU A 92 27.70 -5.30 40.47
CA GLU A 92 27.67 -4.15 41.40
C GLU A 92 27.18 -4.56 42.80
N ILE A 93 26.13 -5.38 42.89
CA ILE A 93 25.61 -5.89 44.17
C ILE A 93 26.66 -6.75 44.88
N LEU A 94 27.33 -7.63 44.14
CA LEU A 94 28.39 -8.49 44.67
C LEU A 94 29.59 -7.67 45.16
N ASP A 95 29.98 -6.65 44.40
CA ASP A 95 31.08 -5.75 44.76
C ASP A 95 30.76 -4.97 46.04
N MET A 96 29.51 -4.51 46.22
CA MET A 96 29.08 -3.86 47.47
C MET A 96 29.21 -4.80 48.68
N GLU A 97 28.70 -6.02 48.56
CA GLU A 97 28.80 -7.02 49.63
C GLU A 97 30.26 -7.40 49.92
N GLN A 98 31.08 -7.60 48.88
CA GLN A 98 32.51 -7.90 49.05
C GLN A 98 33.26 -6.77 49.76
N ASN A 99 33.03 -5.51 49.36
CA ASN A 99 33.63 -4.34 49.99
C ASN A 99 33.20 -4.20 51.47
N THR A 100 31.94 -4.50 51.77
CA THR A 100 31.43 -4.48 53.15
C THR A 100 32.03 -5.62 53.98
N LEU A 101 32.17 -6.82 53.42
CA LEU A 101 32.84 -7.95 54.07
C LEU A 101 34.32 -7.65 54.36
N ASP A 102 35.03 -7.04 53.42
CA ASP A 102 36.45 -6.66 53.57
C ASP A 102 36.64 -5.59 54.66
N ARG A 103 35.76 -4.57 54.69
CA ARG A 103 35.75 -3.57 55.76
C ARG A 103 35.52 -4.19 57.14
N ARG A 104 34.56 -5.13 57.25
CA ARG A 104 34.26 -5.83 58.52
C ARG A 104 35.42 -6.73 58.97
N LEU A 105 36.15 -7.33 58.02
CA LEU A 105 37.35 -8.12 58.29
C LEU A 105 38.52 -7.27 58.77
N GLU A 106 38.70 -6.06 58.23
CA GLU A 106 39.69 -5.08 58.67
C GLU A 106 39.38 -4.55 60.09
N GLU A 107 38.12 -4.21 60.35
CA GLU A 107 37.64 -3.78 61.68
C GLU A 107 37.80 -4.87 62.74
N ALA A 108 37.57 -6.14 62.39
CA ALA A 108 37.77 -7.28 63.29
C ALA A 108 39.24 -7.68 63.47
N GLY A 109 40.15 -7.24 62.59
CA GLY A 109 41.58 -7.52 62.63
C GLY A 109 42.41 -6.55 63.48
N GLY A 110 41.83 -5.43 63.93
CA GLY A 110 42.53 -4.40 64.71
C GLY A 110 42.33 -4.52 66.23
N GLN A 111 43.39 -4.87 66.96
CA GLN A 111 43.48 -4.64 68.42
C GLN A 111 44.53 -3.54 68.74
N PRO A 112 44.40 -2.86 69.90
CA PRO A 112 44.78 -1.46 70.10
C PRO A 112 46.28 -1.26 70.29
N GLN A 113 46.88 -0.33 69.54
CA GLN A 113 48.19 0.24 69.88
C GLN A 113 48.01 1.57 70.60
N GLY A 114 48.76 1.69 71.68
CA GLY A 114 48.58 2.66 72.75
C GLY A 114 48.77 4.12 72.37
N GLU A 115 48.25 4.94 73.28
CA GLU A 115 48.53 6.36 73.45
C GLU A 115 49.98 6.73 73.10
N GLN A 116 50.14 7.58 72.10
CA GLN A 116 51.14 8.64 72.14
C GLN A 116 50.46 9.96 71.85
N SER A 117 50.28 10.74 72.92
CA SER A 117 49.90 12.14 72.86
C SER A 117 50.92 12.95 72.04
N PRO A 118 50.48 14.07 71.46
CA PRO A 118 51.34 15.25 71.43
C PRO A 118 50.63 16.44 72.08
N GLN A 119 51.12 16.87 73.25
CA GLN A 119 51.03 18.27 73.67
C GLN A 119 52.20 19.02 73.04
N GLY A 120 51.92 20.12 72.34
CA GLY A 120 52.95 21.05 71.89
C GLY A 120 52.47 22.05 70.86
N GLN A 121 52.14 23.25 71.34
CA GLN A 121 51.91 24.48 70.58
C GLN A 121 52.88 24.70 69.40
N GLN A 122 52.38 25.20 68.26
CA GLN A 122 52.69 26.51 67.68
C GLN A 122 52.26 26.60 66.21
N SER A 123 51.45 27.62 65.88
CA SER A 123 51.39 28.24 64.55
C SER A 123 52.65 29.13 64.37
N PRO A 124 53.14 29.48 63.15
CA PRO A 124 52.37 30.22 62.14
C PRO A 124 52.70 29.97 60.65
N GLN A 125 51.84 30.53 59.76
CA GLN A 125 52.07 31.11 58.41
C GLN A 125 52.99 30.37 57.41
N GLY A 126 52.69 30.17 56.12
CA GLY A 126 51.64 30.67 55.23
C GLY A 126 52.04 30.39 53.76
N SER A 127 51.12 30.71 52.83
CA SER A 127 51.27 30.80 51.34
C SER A 127 51.54 29.52 50.55
N ALA A 128 51.04 29.27 49.33
CA ALA A 128 49.99 29.84 48.47
C ALA A 128 49.94 28.98 47.19
N GLN A 129 48.77 28.86 46.55
CA GLN A 129 48.45 28.65 45.10
C GLN A 129 47.26 27.68 44.95
N GLN A 130 46.04 28.17 44.71
CA GLN A 130 45.42 28.62 43.43
C GLN A 130 45.27 27.52 42.37
N GLN A 131 44.02 27.10 42.12
CA GLN A 131 43.26 27.47 40.90
C GLN A 131 41.77 27.02 40.97
N PRO A 132 40.88 27.55 40.08
CA PRO A 132 39.45 27.87 40.32
C PRO A 132 38.52 26.77 39.75
N GLY A 133 37.19 26.73 39.86
CA GLY A 133 36.13 27.66 40.25
C GLY A 133 34.94 27.49 39.28
N GLN A 134 33.70 27.41 39.81
CA GLN A 134 32.37 27.72 39.20
C GLN A 134 31.30 26.82 39.88
N GLN A 135 30.46 27.33 40.79
CA GLN A 135 29.22 28.12 40.61
C GLN A 135 28.00 27.32 40.09
N SER A 136 27.08 27.02 41.01
CA SER A 136 25.65 26.79 40.75
C SER A 136 24.84 27.78 41.60
N PRO A 137 23.76 28.40 41.07
CA PRO A 137 22.98 29.40 41.78
C PRO A 137 21.78 28.83 42.56
N GLN A 138 21.36 29.63 43.53
CA GLN A 138 20.19 29.49 44.40
C GLN A 138 18.84 29.40 43.67
N GLY A 139 17.89 28.71 44.31
CA GLY A 139 16.46 28.76 43.98
C GLY A 139 15.55 28.32 45.14
N GLN A 140 15.24 29.28 46.01
CA GLN A 140 14.06 29.43 46.90
C GLN A 140 13.22 28.19 47.33
N GLN A 141 13.30 27.86 48.62
CA GLN A 141 12.22 27.20 49.37
C GLN A 141 11.37 28.25 50.09
N GLY A 142 10.05 28.20 49.84
CA GLY A 142 9.02 28.91 50.57
C GLY A 142 8.38 28.02 51.64
N GLN A 143 8.52 28.46 52.89
CA GLN A 143 7.64 28.32 54.05
C GLN A 143 6.47 27.32 54.01
N GLN A 144 6.44 26.43 55.01
CA GLN A 144 5.28 26.27 55.89
C GLN A 144 5.71 25.73 57.27
N GLN A 145 5.15 26.35 58.31
CA GLN A 145 5.29 26.04 59.74
C GLN A 145 3.85 25.78 60.29
N PRO A 146 3.65 25.36 61.55
CA PRO A 146 3.26 23.99 61.90
C PRO A 146 1.90 23.91 62.63
N GLY A 147 1.35 22.70 62.79
CA GLY A 147 0.21 22.43 63.68
C GLY A 147 0.24 20.98 64.13
N GLN A 148 0.81 20.72 65.30
CA GLN A 148 0.12 20.35 66.55
C GLN A 148 -0.39 18.90 66.60
N GLN A 149 0.38 18.11 67.36
CA GLN A 149 0.07 16.81 67.92
C GLN A 149 -1.14 16.91 68.87
N GLY A 150 -2.07 15.98 68.69
CA GLY A 150 -3.11 15.62 69.64
C GLY A 150 -2.82 14.22 70.18
N ASP A 151 -2.62 14.20 71.49
CA ASP A 151 -2.34 13.09 72.39
C ASP A 151 -3.54 12.15 72.57
N GLN A 152 -3.30 10.85 72.75
CA GLN A 152 -3.99 9.97 73.72
C GLN A 152 -3.52 8.52 73.57
N SER A 153 -2.76 8.08 74.57
CA SER A 153 -2.60 6.68 74.95
C SER A 153 -2.85 6.58 76.46
N GLU A 154 -3.98 5.98 76.84
CA GLU A 154 -4.20 5.36 78.16
C GLU A 154 -3.88 3.86 78.01
N GLY A 155 -3.27 3.14 78.94
CA GLY A 155 -2.86 3.41 80.31
C GLY A 155 -2.88 2.09 81.09
N SER A 156 -1.84 1.91 81.93
CA SER A 156 -1.82 1.10 83.17
C SER A 156 -1.86 -0.44 83.07
N GLU A 157 -1.15 -1.25 83.88
CA GLU A 157 -0.35 -1.06 85.10
C GLU A 157 0.34 -2.40 85.47
N GLY A 158 1.47 -2.39 86.19
CA GLY A 158 1.95 -3.61 86.88
C GLY A 158 3.41 -3.70 87.36
N GLY A 159 3.78 -2.93 88.39
CA GLY A 159 4.48 -3.45 89.60
C GLY A 159 5.91 -4.04 89.57
N GLN A 160 6.87 -3.19 89.97
CA GLN A 160 8.18 -3.43 90.63
C GLN A 160 8.33 -4.66 91.58
N GLN A 161 9.48 -5.37 91.55
CA GLN A 161 10.63 -5.24 92.50
C GLN A 161 11.66 -6.39 92.41
N GLY A 162 12.94 -6.03 92.28
CA GLY A 162 14.07 -6.53 93.09
C GLY A 162 14.52 -8.00 92.97
N GLY A 163 15.58 -8.23 92.19
CA GLY A 163 16.42 -9.44 92.26
C GLY A 163 17.86 -9.15 91.80
N GLN A 164 18.80 -9.22 92.74
CA GLN A 164 20.23 -9.00 92.56
C GLN A 164 20.92 -10.15 91.78
N GLN A 165 21.84 -9.75 90.89
CA GLN A 165 23.21 -10.30 90.74
C GLN A 165 23.43 -11.61 89.97
N GLN A 166 23.97 -11.48 88.75
CA GLN A 166 25.17 -12.14 88.16
C GLN A 166 25.13 -11.80 86.65
N GLY A 167 26.06 -11.08 86.03
CA GLY A 167 27.51 -11.16 86.18
C GLY A 167 28.10 -12.15 85.17
N ALA A 168 27.92 -11.91 83.86
CA ALA A 168 28.69 -12.56 82.79
C ALA A 168 29.18 -11.49 81.82
N SER A 169 30.39 -11.00 82.08
CA SER A 169 31.20 -10.21 81.16
C SER A 169 31.67 -11.11 80.01
N GLN A 170 31.03 -10.99 78.84
CA GLN A 170 31.57 -11.53 77.58
C GLN A 170 32.67 -10.60 77.06
N GLN A 171 33.79 -11.20 76.65
CA GLN A 171 35.02 -10.52 76.27
C GLN A 171 34.90 -9.86 74.88
N PRO A 172 35.50 -8.68 74.64
CA PRO A 172 35.49 -8.02 73.32
C PRO A 172 36.14 -8.81 72.17
N GLY A 173 36.93 -9.85 72.46
CA GLY A 173 37.64 -10.65 71.45
C GLY A 173 36.79 -11.77 70.80
N GLU A 174 35.93 -12.44 71.56
CA GLU A 174 35.15 -13.59 71.05
C GLU A 174 34.12 -13.18 69.98
N PHE A 175 33.55 -11.98 70.11
CA PHE A 175 32.61 -11.43 69.13
C PHE A 175 33.32 -11.01 67.83
N ALA A 176 34.52 -10.44 67.92
CA ALA A 176 35.33 -10.08 66.76
C ALA A 176 35.78 -11.33 65.97
N ASP A 177 36.20 -12.38 66.67
CA ASP A 177 36.56 -13.66 66.05
C ASP A 177 35.35 -14.36 65.40
N MET A 178 34.16 -14.26 66.00
CA MET A 178 32.92 -14.76 65.42
C MET A 178 32.54 -14.02 64.14
N LEU A 179 32.58 -12.67 64.15
CA LEU A 179 32.31 -11.85 62.97
C LEU A 179 33.31 -12.11 61.85
N ARG A 180 34.60 -12.29 62.19
CA ARG A 180 35.65 -12.65 61.24
C ARG A 180 35.40 -14.01 60.58
N ASN A 181 34.99 -15.00 61.37
CA ASN A 181 34.63 -16.33 60.85
C ASN A 181 33.39 -16.29 59.95
N ILE A 182 32.38 -15.47 60.28
CA ILE A 182 31.18 -15.27 59.46
C ILE A 182 31.55 -14.58 58.14
N ALA A 183 32.33 -13.50 58.20
CA ALA A 183 32.74 -12.75 57.01
C ALA A 183 33.61 -13.61 56.06
N ASN A 184 34.54 -14.40 56.59
CA ASN A 184 35.35 -15.33 55.79
C ASN A 184 34.49 -16.41 55.11
N LYS A 185 33.51 -16.98 55.83
CA LYS A 185 32.59 -17.97 55.25
C LYS A 185 31.73 -17.36 54.13
N LYS A 186 31.21 -16.15 54.35
CA LYS A 186 30.44 -15.40 53.34
C LYS A 186 31.29 -15.05 52.13
N LYS A 187 32.54 -14.63 52.32
CA LYS A 187 33.48 -14.36 51.21
C LYS A 187 33.80 -15.61 50.39
N GLN A 188 33.98 -16.75 51.06
CA GLN A 188 34.17 -18.03 50.38
C GLN A 188 32.93 -18.42 49.57
N PHE A 189 31.74 -18.26 50.13
CA PHE A 189 30.48 -18.52 49.41
C PHE A 189 30.37 -17.66 48.14
N LEU A 190 30.65 -16.35 48.23
CA LEU A 190 30.61 -15.46 47.06
C LEU A 190 31.64 -15.85 45.98
N SER A 191 32.78 -16.43 46.36
CA SER A 191 33.79 -16.91 45.40
C SER A 191 33.47 -18.25 44.74
N GLU A 192 32.53 -19.01 45.31
CA GLU A 192 32.08 -20.31 44.80
C GLU A 192 30.78 -20.20 43.99
N LEU A 193 30.31 -18.98 43.72
CA LEU A 193 29.11 -18.73 42.91
C LEU A 193 29.28 -19.23 41.46
N PRO A 194 28.21 -19.72 40.82
CA PRO A 194 28.21 -20.07 39.40
C PRO A 194 28.66 -18.91 38.50
N GLU A 195 29.21 -19.22 37.31
CA GLU A 195 29.60 -18.20 36.32
C GLU A 195 28.40 -17.59 35.56
N ASP A 196 27.25 -18.27 35.57
CA ASP A 196 26.03 -17.84 34.90
C ASP A 196 25.09 -17.04 35.83
N VAL A 197 24.44 -16.01 35.27
CA VAL A 197 23.54 -15.11 35.99
C VAL A 197 22.38 -15.85 36.69
N PRO A 198 21.69 -16.83 36.06
CA PRO A 198 20.62 -17.58 36.73
C PRO A 198 21.10 -18.32 37.98
N GLY A 199 22.25 -18.99 37.90
CA GLY A 199 22.88 -19.67 39.04
C GLY A 199 23.24 -18.72 40.18
N GLN A 200 23.78 -17.54 39.87
CA GLN A 200 24.10 -16.51 40.86
C GLN A 200 22.85 -15.98 41.57
N VAL A 201 21.80 -15.63 40.81
CA VAL A 201 20.52 -15.16 41.37
C VAL A 201 19.86 -16.20 42.25
N LYS A 202 20.04 -17.49 41.95
CA LYS A 202 19.48 -18.60 42.74
C LYS A 202 20.17 -18.75 44.10
N GLU A 203 21.50 -18.78 44.11
CA GLU A 203 22.27 -18.89 45.35
C GLU A 203 22.10 -17.64 46.23
N LEU A 204 22.03 -16.45 45.62
CA LEU A 204 21.85 -15.18 46.33
C LEU A 204 20.45 -14.98 46.94
N GLN A 205 19.41 -15.68 46.47
CA GLN A 205 18.07 -15.59 47.07
C GLN A 205 18.02 -16.13 48.50
N ASN A 206 18.81 -17.17 48.78
CA ASN A 206 18.93 -17.75 50.12
C ASN A 206 20.11 -17.15 50.90
N TYR A 207 20.79 -16.16 50.32
CA TYR A 207 21.93 -15.50 50.92
C TYR A 207 21.48 -14.33 51.81
N GLU A 208 22.02 -14.30 53.02
CA GLU A 208 21.78 -13.22 53.96
C GLU A 208 22.88 -12.17 53.79
N PHE A 209 22.57 -11.01 53.19
CA PHE A 209 23.52 -9.94 52.93
C PHE A 209 23.99 -9.26 54.24
N MET A 210 25.26 -8.86 54.32
CA MET A 210 25.77 -8.01 55.40
C MET A 210 25.66 -6.52 55.08
N ASP A 211 25.64 -6.17 53.80
CA ASP A 211 25.40 -4.82 53.31
C ASP A 211 23.89 -4.58 53.09
N PRO A 212 23.26 -3.67 53.85
CA PRO A 212 21.84 -3.37 53.67
C PRO A 212 21.54 -2.67 52.34
N GLU A 213 22.50 -1.96 51.73
CA GLU A 213 22.33 -1.35 50.40
C GLU A 213 22.39 -2.42 49.30
N ALA A 214 23.32 -3.38 49.41
CA ALA A 214 23.39 -4.51 48.47
C ALA A 214 22.10 -5.35 48.52
N GLN A 215 21.56 -5.60 49.72
CA GLN A 215 20.29 -6.31 49.90
C GLN A 215 19.12 -5.55 49.26
N ALA A 216 19.05 -4.23 49.45
CA ALA A 216 17.99 -3.41 48.87
C ALA A 216 18.04 -3.44 47.33
N ARG A 217 19.23 -3.29 46.73
CA ARG A 217 19.42 -3.36 45.27
C ARG A 217 19.14 -4.74 44.71
N PHE A 218 19.51 -5.81 45.42
CA PHE A 218 19.17 -7.17 45.01
C PHE A 218 17.66 -7.41 45.03
N ASN A 219 16.96 -6.92 46.05
CA ASN A 219 15.51 -6.99 46.11
C ASN A 219 14.85 -6.18 44.98
N GLU A 220 15.37 -5.00 44.66
CA GLU A 220 14.90 -4.17 43.55
C GLU A 220 15.12 -4.85 42.18
N LEU A 221 16.28 -5.47 41.97
CA LEU A 221 16.56 -6.30 40.79
C LEU A 221 15.58 -7.48 40.66
N LEU A 222 15.29 -8.16 41.78
CA LEU A 222 14.31 -9.24 41.80
C LEU A 222 12.90 -8.74 41.49
N GLU A 223 12.54 -7.55 41.97
CA GLU A 223 11.24 -6.94 41.74
C GLU A 223 11.07 -6.49 40.28
N SER A 224 12.11 -5.90 39.67
CA SER A 224 12.10 -5.50 38.25
C SER A 224 12.01 -6.70 37.31
N LEU A 225 12.75 -7.78 37.58
CA LEU A 225 12.65 -9.04 36.83
C LEU A 225 11.25 -9.67 36.95
N LYS A 226 10.70 -9.72 38.17
CA LYS A 226 9.32 -10.18 38.40
C LYS A 226 8.32 -9.34 37.62
N LYS A 227 8.47 -8.01 37.65
CA LYS A 227 7.63 -7.06 36.92
C LYS A 227 7.67 -7.33 35.41
N ALA A 228 8.87 -7.43 34.82
CA ALA A 228 9.03 -7.68 33.39
C ALA A 228 8.39 -9.01 32.95
N MET A 229 8.50 -10.06 33.77
CA MET A 229 7.82 -11.34 33.52
C MET A 229 6.30 -11.24 33.63
N MET A 230 5.78 -10.53 34.63
CA MET A 230 4.33 -10.40 34.83
C MET A 230 3.68 -9.51 33.76
N ASP A 231 4.32 -8.40 33.38
CA ASP A 231 3.88 -7.53 32.29
C ASP A 231 3.79 -8.30 30.94
N THR A 232 4.62 -9.34 30.77
CA THR A 232 4.66 -10.16 29.56
C THR A 232 3.45 -11.08 29.38
N PHE A 233 2.95 -11.67 30.46
CA PHE A 233 1.79 -12.59 30.41
C PHE A 233 0.47 -11.89 30.70
N PHE A 234 0.51 -10.79 31.47
CA PHE A 234 -0.69 -10.13 31.95
C PHE A 234 -0.51 -8.60 31.94
N LYS A 235 -0.83 -8.00 30.79
CA LYS A 235 -0.87 -6.55 30.63
C LYS A 235 -1.88 -5.96 31.62
N ASP A 236 -1.50 -4.91 32.34
CA ASP A 236 -2.32 -4.15 33.33
C ASP A 236 -2.57 -4.82 34.71
N MET A 237 -2.05 -6.02 34.97
CA MET A 237 -2.26 -6.75 36.24
C MET A 237 -1.31 -6.35 37.39
N TYR A 238 -0.26 -5.56 37.12
CA TYR A 238 0.83 -5.26 38.06
C TYR A 238 0.38 -4.52 39.33
N ASN A 239 -0.53 -3.54 39.21
CA ASN A 239 -0.92 -2.68 40.34
C ASN A 239 -1.79 -3.40 41.39
N GLN A 240 -2.45 -4.50 41.02
CA GLN A 240 -3.23 -5.34 41.93
C GLN A 240 -2.41 -6.47 42.56
N ILE A 241 -1.28 -6.83 41.95
CA ILE A 241 -0.48 -8.02 42.26
C ILE A 241 0.73 -7.75 43.16
N ALA A 242 1.17 -6.50 43.26
CA ALA A 242 2.34 -6.11 44.08
C ALA A 242 2.26 -6.58 45.55
N ASN A 243 1.09 -7.01 46.04
CA ASN A 243 0.86 -7.62 47.35
C ASN A 243 0.01 -8.92 47.31
N MET A 244 0.23 -9.84 46.35
CA MET A 244 -0.54 -11.10 46.28
C MET A 244 -0.46 -11.93 47.57
N SER A 245 -1.62 -12.34 48.08
CA SER A 245 -1.76 -13.32 49.14
C SER A 245 -1.65 -14.76 48.59
N PRO A 246 -1.40 -15.78 49.42
CA PRO A 246 -1.48 -17.19 49.01
C PRO A 246 -2.83 -17.58 48.38
N GLU A 247 -3.90 -16.85 48.71
CA GLU A 247 -5.26 -17.07 48.20
C GLU A 247 -5.39 -16.59 46.74
N ASP A 248 -4.72 -15.49 46.38
CA ASP A 248 -4.69 -14.96 45.01
C ASP A 248 -3.91 -15.89 44.07
N MET A 249 -2.84 -16.51 44.57
CA MET A 249 -2.07 -17.51 43.80
C MET A 249 -2.90 -18.75 43.50
N GLN A 250 -3.70 -19.20 44.47
CA GLN A 250 -4.62 -20.33 44.27
C GLN A 250 -5.67 -19.99 43.19
N ARG A 251 -6.22 -18.78 43.23
CA ARG A 251 -7.20 -18.31 42.24
C ARG A 251 -6.63 -18.28 40.82
N MET A 252 -5.37 -17.91 40.66
CA MET A 252 -4.69 -17.92 39.36
C MET A 252 -4.50 -19.36 38.82
N LYS A 253 -4.15 -20.31 39.69
CA LYS A 253 -4.08 -21.73 39.30
C LYS A 253 -5.43 -22.26 38.84
N ASP A 254 -6.49 -21.94 39.58
CA ASP A 254 -7.85 -22.35 39.25
C ASP A 254 -8.27 -21.78 37.89
N MET A 255 -7.93 -20.51 37.62
CA MET A 255 -8.14 -19.88 36.31
C MET A 255 -7.44 -20.62 35.17
N VAL A 256 -6.14 -20.91 35.29
CA VAL A 256 -5.37 -21.62 34.24
C VAL A 256 -5.93 -23.03 34.03
N ARG A 257 -6.35 -23.69 35.10
CA ARG A 257 -6.98 -25.02 35.04
C ARG A 257 -8.32 -24.99 34.31
N ASP A 258 -9.18 -24.02 34.62
CA ASP A 258 -10.47 -23.86 33.96
C ASP A 258 -10.30 -23.48 32.49
N LEU A 259 -9.29 -22.67 32.17
CA LEU A 259 -8.91 -22.36 30.79
C LEU A 259 -8.46 -23.61 30.03
N ASN A 260 -7.62 -24.46 30.62
CA ASN A 260 -7.23 -25.75 30.04
C ASN A 260 -8.45 -26.64 29.76
N GLN A 261 -9.39 -26.71 30.71
CA GLN A 261 -10.63 -27.44 30.54
C GLN A 261 -11.44 -26.89 29.36
N MET A 262 -11.55 -25.57 29.21
CA MET A 262 -12.24 -24.94 28.07
C MET A 262 -11.56 -25.26 26.73
N LEU A 263 -10.23 -25.25 26.66
CA LEU A 263 -9.49 -25.63 25.45
C LEU A 263 -9.69 -27.11 25.12
N GLN A 264 -9.73 -27.99 26.12
CA GLN A 264 -10.02 -29.41 25.95
C GLN A 264 -11.44 -29.66 25.45
N ASP A 265 -12.42 -28.95 26.01
CA ASP A 265 -13.81 -29.03 25.56
C ASP A 265 -13.94 -28.55 24.11
N LYS A 266 -13.23 -27.47 23.73
CA LYS A 266 -13.14 -27.01 22.35
C LYS A 266 -12.51 -28.06 21.41
N MET A 267 -11.43 -28.72 21.82
CA MET A 267 -10.80 -29.83 21.08
C MET A 267 -11.74 -31.03 20.92
N ALA A 268 -12.58 -31.28 21.92
CA ALA A 268 -13.60 -32.33 21.89
C ALA A 268 -14.86 -31.94 21.08
N GLY A 269 -14.90 -30.73 20.49
CA GLY A 269 -16.04 -30.21 19.73
C GLY A 269 -17.24 -29.81 20.58
N LYS A 270 -17.06 -29.58 21.89
CA LYS A 270 -18.08 -29.02 22.78
C LYS A 270 -17.95 -27.49 22.82
N GLU A 271 -19.04 -26.81 23.15
CA GLU A 271 -19.01 -25.36 23.41
C GLU A 271 -18.57 -25.07 24.86
N PRO A 272 -17.40 -24.46 25.08
CA PRO A 272 -16.96 -24.06 26.41
C PRO A 272 -17.75 -22.85 26.94
N ASN A 273 -18.02 -22.82 28.24
CA ASN A 273 -18.81 -21.77 28.89
C ASN A 273 -17.94 -20.56 29.26
N PHE A 274 -17.59 -19.74 28.27
CA PHE A 274 -16.73 -18.56 28.46
C PHE A 274 -17.38 -17.49 29.34
N ASP A 275 -18.71 -17.34 29.30
CA ASP A 275 -19.43 -16.37 30.14
C ASP A 275 -19.24 -16.65 31.64
N GLN A 276 -19.27 -17.93 32.01
CA GLN A 276 -19.02 -18.35 33.40
C GLN A 276 -17.56 -18.12 33.81
N PHE A 277 -16.62 -18.37 32.90
CA PHE A 277 -15.21 -18.08 33.13
C PHE A 277 -14.99 -16.58 33.39
N MET A 278 -15.57 -15.71 32.58
CA MET A 278 -15.49 -14.26 32.77
C MET A 278 -16.22 -13.77 34.03
N GLN A 279 -17.28 -14.44 34.48
CA GLN A 279 -17.92 -14.14 35.77
C GLN A 279 -17.02 -14.47 36.97
N GLN A 280 -16.16 -15.49 36.86
CA GLN A 280 -15.30 -15.96 37.94
C GLN A 280 -13.92 -15.27 37.96
N TYR A 281 -13.39 -14.94 36.79
CA TYR A 281 -12.01 -14.47 36.61
C TYR A 281 -11.91 -13.16 35.83
N GLY A 282 -13.02 -12.56 35.40
CA GLY A 282 -13.02 -11.37 34.54
C GLY A 282 -12.37 -10.13 35.16
N ASP A 283 -12.38 -10.04 36.50
CA ASP A 283 -11.70 -9.00 37.27
C ASP A 283 -10.16 -9.08 37.18
N LEU A 284 -9.60 -10.22 36.77
CA LEU A 284 -8.17 -10.39 36.56
C LEU A 284 -7.69 -9.79 35.23
N PHE A 285 -8.57 -9.55 34.25
CA PHE A 285 -8.18 -9.08 32.90
C PHE A 285 -8.13 -7.55 32.73
N GLY A 286 -8.27 -6.77 33.81
CA GLY A 286 -8.10 -5.31 33.78
C GLY A 286 -9.17 -4.55 32.98
N ASP A 287 -8.78 -3.41 32.40
CA ASP A 287 -9.70 -2.46 31.72
C ASP A 287 -10.16 -2.93 30.34
N ASN A 288 -9.47 -3.90 29.73
CA ASN A 288 -9.80 -4.48 28.41
C ASN A 288 -9.91 -6.01 28.47
N PRO A 289 -10.95 -6.56 29.10
CA PRO A 289 -11.17 -7.99 29.16
C PRO A 289 -11.54 -8.57 27.78
N PRO A 290 -11.10 -9.79 27.45
CA PRO A 290 -11.47 -10.47 26.21
C PRO A 290 -12.99 -10.74 26.16
N GLN A 291 -13.60 -10.48 25.00
CA GLN A 291 -15.05 -10.66 24.80
C GLN A 291 -15.43 -12.08 24.41
N SER A 292 -14.45 -12.89 23.97
CA SER A 292 -14.67 -14.28 23.59
C SER A 292 -13.46 -15.16 23.91
N LEU A 293 -13.70 -16.47 24.01
CA LEU A 293 -12.62 -17.44 24.15
C LEU A 293 -11.65 -17.38 22.95
N ASP A 294 -12.14 -17.10 21.75
CA ASP A 294 -11.31 -16.95 20.55
C ASP A 294 -10.36 -15.75 20.65
N GLU A 295 -10.86 -14.62 21.15
CA GLU A 295 -10.05 -13.42 21.40
C GLU A 295 -9.00 -13.66 22.48
N LEU A 296 -9.36 -14.31 23.59
CA LEU A 296 -8.42 -14.68 24.64
C LEU A 296 -7.32 -15.62 24.11
N ILE A 297 -7.70 -16.61 23.29
CA ILE A 297 -6.74 -17.51 22.62
C ILE A 297 -5.81 -16.71 21.71
N GLN A 298 -6.32 -15.76 20.92
CA GLN A 298 -5.51 -14.92 20.04
C GLN A 298 -4.50 -14.06 20.82
N GLN A 299 -4.93 -13.43 21.92
CA GLN A 299 -4.04 -12.64 22.78
C GLN A 299 -2.91 -13.50 23.37
N MET A 300 -3.23 -14.69 23.88
CA MET A 300 -2.22 -15.61 24.41
C MET A 300 -1.26 -16.11 23.33
N GLN A 301 -1.77 -16.42 22.13
CA GLN A 301 -0.94 -16.82 20.99
C GLN A 301 0.06 -15.73 20.62
N HIS A 302 -0.41 -14.48 20.57
CA HIS A 302 0.44 -13.33 20.29
C HIS A 302 1.58 -13.23 21.30
N GLN A 303 1.27 -13.22 22.60
CA GLN A 303 2.27 -13.16 23.68
C GLN A 303 3.26 -14.35 23.65
N MET A 304 2.76 -15.58 23.52
CA MET A 304 3.61 -16.77 23.46
C MET A 304 4.51 -16.77 22.24
N GLY A 305 3.99 -16.31 21.09
CA GLY A 305 4.76 -16.15 19.87
C GLY A 305 5.89 -15.14 20.03
N GLN A 306 5.65 -14.01 20.70
CA GLN A 306 6.69 -13.00 20.98
C GLN A 306 7.81 -13.56 21.83
N MET A 307 7.47 -14.24 22.94
CA MET A 307 8.44 -14.86 23.83
C MET A 307 9.26 -15.94 23.09
N GLN A 308 8.61 -16.80 22.31
CA GLN A 308 9.31 -17.80 21.51
C GLN A 308 10.22 -17.16 20.46
N SER A 309 9.76 -16.10 19.79
CA SER A 309 10.57 -15.36 18.81
C SER A 309 11.77 -14.69 19.48
N LEU A 310 11.63 -14.16 20.69
CA LEU A 310 12.72 -13.61 21.51
C LEU A 310 13.74 -14.70 21.82
N LEU A 311 13.29 -15.82 22.39
CA LEU A 311 14.14 -16.97 22.70
C LEU A 311 14.88 -17.47 21.46
N ASP A 312 14.19 -17.60 20.33
CA ASP A 312 14.76 -18.08 19.07
C ASP A 312 15.76 -17.11 18.43
N SER A 313 15.61 -15.82 18.73
CA SER A 313 16.49 -14.75 18.26
C SER A 313 17.75 -14.60 19.14
N LEU A 314 17.72 -15.08 20.38
CA LEU A 314 18.88 -15.11 21.27
C LEU A 314 19.89 -16.23 20.92
N PRO A 315 21.19 -16.02 21.18
CA PRO A 315 22.21 -17.07 21.13
C PRO A 315 21.87 -18.26 22.02
N GLY A 316 22.33 -19.46 21.65
CA GLY A 316 21.94 -20.71 22.32
C GLY A 316 22.21 -20.76 23.82
N GLU A 317 23.34 -20.22 24.29
CA GLU A 317 23.69 -20.17 25.72
C GLU A 317 22.76 -19.22 26.50
N MET A 318 22.54 -18.01 25.99
CA MET A 318 21.63 -17.02 26.60
C MET A 318 20.18 -17.47 26.60
N ARG A 319 19.75 -18.16 25.54
CA ARG A 319 18.42 -18.77 25.45
C ARG A 319 18.20 -19.77 26.59
N GLN A 320 19.19 -20.63 26.85
CA GLN A 320 19.12 -21.58 27.95
C GLN A 320 19.08 -20.87 29.30
N GLN A 321 19.93 -19.86 29.50
CA GLN A 321 19.94 -19.05 30.71
C GLN A 321 18.60 -18.32 30.95
N LEU A 322 17.96 -17.79 29.90
CA LEU A 322 16.65 -17.17 30.01
C LEU A 322 15.57 -18.18 30.40
N GLN A 323 15.59 -19.37 29.78
CA GLN A 323 14.65 -20.45 30.11
C GLN A 323 14.82 -20.93 31.55
N ASP A 324 16.06 -21.07 32.02
CA ASP A 324 16.36 -21.48 33.39
C ASP A 324 15.89 -20.40 34.39
N LEU A 325 16.09 -19.12 34.08
CA LEU A 325 15.61 -17.99 34.89
C LEU A 325 14.07 -17.92 34.94
N LEU A 326 13.39 -18.15 33.82
CA LEU A 326 11.93 -18.18 33.73
C LEU A 326 11.33 -19.40 34.45
N GLY A 327 11.98 -20.56 34.35
CA GLY A 327 11.48 -21.82 34.90
C GLY A 327 11.48 -21.90 36.43
N ASP A 328 12.47 -21.28 37.09
CA ASP A 328 12.64 -21.36 38.55
C ASP A 328 11.80 -20.30 39.31
N LYS A 329 11.41 -19.20 38.64
CA LYS A 329 10.73 -18.04 39.26
C LYS A 329 9.21 -18.17 39.41
N LEU A 330 8.58 -19.14 38.77
CA LEU A 330 7.13 -19.41 38.94
C LEU A 330 6.81 -20.07 40.30
N GLY A 331 7.81 -20.57 41.03
CA GLY A 331 7.73 -20.96 42.45
C GLY A 331 6.78 -22.11 42.82
N ASP A 332 5.92 -22.54 41.90
CA ASP A 332 4.84 -23.49 42.14
C ASP A 332 4.78 -24.55 41.02
N SER A 333 5.12 -25.79 41.39
CA SER A 333 5.14 -26.92 40.45
C SER A 333 3.78 -27.23 39.83
N GLU A 334 2.67 -26.88 40.49
CA GLU A 334 1.32 -27.15 40.00
C GLU A 334 0.93 -26.14 38.91
N LEU A 335 1.23 -24.86 39.15
CA LEU A 335 1.02 -23.80 38.16
C LEU A 335 1.86 -24.05 36.90
N GLN A 336 3.13 -24.45 37.07
CA GLN A 336 4.01 -24.78 35.95
C GLN A 336 3.47 -25.93 35.10
N GLN A 337 2.91 -26.97 35.73
CA GLN A 337 2.24 -28.06 35.02
C GLN A 337 1.01 -27.57 34.24
N ALA A 338 0.18 -26.74 34.87
CA ALA A 338 -1.01 -26.17 34.23
C ALA A 338 -0.65 -25.27 33.02
N LEU A 339 0.40 -24.45 33.13
CA LEU A 339 0.90 -23.63 32.01
C LEU A 339 1.53 -24.46 30.89
N ASN A 340 2.25 -25.54 31.23
CA ASN A 340 2.77 -26.47 30.23
C ASN A 340 1.65 -27.18 29.47
N GLU A 341 0.59 -27.58 30.16
CA GLU A 341 -0.61 -28.16 29.54
C GLU A 341 -1.33 -27.13 28.66
N LEU A 342 -1.42 -25.88 29.09
CA LEU A 342 -1.98 -24.77 28.32
C LEU A 342 -1.23 -24.57 27.01
N GLY A 343 0.10 -24.50 27.06
CA GLY A 343 0.93 -24.38 25.86
C GLY A 343 0.76 -25.55 24.89
N GLN A 344 0.64 -26.79 25.39
CA GLN A 344 0.39 -27.97 24.55
C GLN A 344 -0.99 -27.96 23.89
N ASN A 345 -2.02 -27.58 24.65
CA ASN A 345 -3.40 -27.47 24.14
C ASN A 345 -3.51 -26.39 23.06
N LEU A 346 -2.85 -25.24 23.25
CA LEU A 346 -2.81 -24.16 22.29
C LEU A 346 -2.06 -24.55 21.00
N GLU A 347 -0.89 -25.19 21.11
CA GLU A 347 -0.12 -25.66 19.94
C GLU A 347 -0.88 -26.73 19.14
N TYR A 348 -1.64 -27.60 19.80
CA TYR A 348 -2.47 -28.60 19.12
C TYR A 348 -3.66 -27.97 18.38
N LEU A 349 -4.34 -27.02 19.01
CA LEU A 349 -5.48 -26.31 18.39
C LEU A 349 -5.04 -25.40 17.25
N TYR A 350 -3.87 -24.77 17.37
CA TYR A 350 -3.34 -23.80 16.42
C TYR A 350 -1.82 -23.97 16.32
N PRO A 351 -1.32 -24.65 15.27
CA PRO A 351 0.12 -24.83 15.07
C PRO A 351 0.82 -23.47 14.97
N MET A 352 1.77 -23.18 15.87
CA MET A 352 2.42 -21.85 15.99
C MET A 352 3.51 -21.62 14.94
N ARG A 353 3.58 -22.46 13.91
CA ARG A 353 4.68 -22.48 12.94
C ARG A 353 4.82 -21.18 12.15
N ASP A 354 3.73 -20.45 11.94
CA ASP A 354 3.71 -19.17 11.23
C ASP A 354 3.99 -17.96 12.15
N LEU A 355 3.97 -18.17 13.48
CA LEU A 355 4.19 -17.15 14.51
C LEU A 355 5.62 -17.19 15.10
N ARG A 356 6.32 -18.32 14.92
CA ARG A 356 7.72 -18.48 15.32
C ARG A 356 8.66 -17.93 14.27
N ASN A 357 9.05 -16.68 14.43
CA ASN A 357 10.00 -16.03 13.53
C ASN A 357 11.33 -15.82 14.25
N GLN A 358 12.41 -16.22 13.58
CA GLN A 358 13.76 -15.90 14.02
C GLN A 358 14.18 -14.57 13.40
N TYR A 359 14.51 -13.61 14.25
CA TYR A 359 14.94 -12.28 13.83
C TYR A 359 16.46 -12.15 13.96
N PRO A 360 17.18 -11.91 12.86
CA PRO A 360 18.64 -11.83 12.88
C PRO A 360 19.09 -10.42 13.27
N PHE A 361 19.00 -10.08 14.55
CA PHE A 361 19.52 -8.82 15.10
C PHE A 361 21.05 -8.73 14.95
N ARG A 362 21.54 -7.54 14.58
CA ARG A 362 22.96 -7.26 14.29
C ARG A 362 23.40 -5.84 14.69
N GLY A 363 22.57 -5.14 15.45
CA GLY A 363 22.89 -3.79 15.90
C GLY A 363 23.88 -3.77 17.06
N ASP A 364 24.10 -2.55 17.57
CA ASP A 364 25.02 -2.28 18.67
C ASP A 364 24.31 -1.58 19.86
N GLU A 365 23.04 -1.18 19.72
CA GLU A 365 22.30 -0.47 20.77
C GLU A 365 21.82 -1.46 21.84
N GLU A 366 22.26 -1.22 23.08
CA GLU A 366 21.84 -2.01 24.25
C GLU A 366 20.32 -1.88 24.47
N ILE A 367 19.68 -2.98 24.88
CA ILE A 367 18.24 -3.04 25.12
C ILE A 367 17.93 -3.87 26.36
N ASP A 368 16.96 -3.41 27.16
CA ASP A 368 16.45 -4.16 28.30
C ASP A 368 15.39 -5.18 27.88
N LEU A 369 15.02 -6.08 28.79
CA LEU A 369 14.05 -7.14 28.51
C LEU A 369 12.67 -6.58 28.11
N GLN A 370 12.21 -5.51 28.77
CA GLN A 370 10.89 -4.93 28.49
C GLN A 370 10.84 -4.29 27.09
N SER A 371 11.88 -3.54 26.71
CA SER A 371 12.00 -2.94 25.38
C SER A 371 12.19 -4.02 24.31
N ALA A 372 12.91 -5.11 24.61
CA ALA A 372 13.05 -6.25 23.70
C ALA A 372 11.72 -6.94 23.41
N MET A 373 10.85 -7.10 24.42
CA MET A 373 9.50 -7.63 24.22
C MET A 373 8.63 -6.71 23.35
N ASN A 374 8.65 -5.40 23.63
CA ASN A 374 7.95 -4.41 22.80
C ASN A 374 8.49 -4.40 21.35
N LEU A 375 9.80 -4.58 21.18
CA LEU A 375 10.43 -4.70 19.87
C LEU A 375 9.94 -5.94 19.12
N MET A 376 9.77 -7.07 19.82
CA MET A 376 9.21 -8.28 19.21
C MET A 376 7.74 -8.14 18.82
N ASP A 377 6.94 -7.45 19.63
CA ASP A 377 5.55 -7.08 19.29
C ASP A 377 5.50 -6.25 18.00
N GLN A 378 6.36 -5.24 17.89
CA GLN A 378 6.52 -4.45 16.68
C GLN A 378 6.96 -5.30 15.49
N MET A 379 7.95 -6.20 15.65
CA MET A 379 8.43 -7.06 14.56
C MET A 379 7.33 -7.98 14.02
N GLN A 380 6.56 -8.60 14.91
CA GLN A 380 5.44 -9.46 14.51
C GLN A 380 4.33 -8.66 13.82
N SER A 381 4.04 -7.45 14.30
CA SER A 381 3.07 -6.56 13.67
C SER A 381 3.50 -6.20 12.23
N ILE A 382 4.80 -5.93 12.02
CA ILE A 382 5.34 -5.72 10.67
C ILE A 382 5.19 -6.97 9.79
N ASP A 383 5.48 -8.16 10.32
CA ASP A 383 5.33 -9.43 9.60
C ASP A 383 3.87 -9.71 9.20
N GLU A 384 2.93 -9.42 10.08
CA GLU A 384 1.50 -9.55 9.80
C GLU A 384 1.06 -8.59 8.69
N LEU A 385 1.39 -7.30 8.79
CA LEU A 385 1.07 -6.31 7.77
C LEU A 385 1.75 -6.62 6.43
N GLU A 386 2.99 -7.08 6.44
CA GLU A 386 3.66 -7.53 5.21
C GLU A 386 2.86 -8.65 4.53
N ARG A 387 2.43 -9.66 5.30
CA ARG A 387 1.60 -10.75 4.75
C ARG A 387 0.26 -10.25 4.21
N GLN A 388 -0.40 -9.32 4.92
CA GLN A 388 -1.66 -8.73 4.46
C GLN A 388 -1.45 -7.98 3.14
N LEU A 389 -0.46 -7.08 3.08
CA LEU A 389 -0.12 -6.33 1.87
C LEU A 389 0.25 -7.24 0.70
N GLU A 390 1.08 -8.27 0.92
CA GLU A 390 1.44 -9.24 -0.12
C GLU A 390 0.22 -10.02 -0.63
N ARG A 391 -0.67 -10.48 0.27
CA ARG A 391 -1.91 -11.17 -0.14
C ARG A 391 -2.77 -10.28 -1.01
N THR A 392 -2.96 -9.00 -0.65
CA THR A 392 -3.69 -8.03 -1.47
C THR A 392 -3.03 -7.82 -2.84
N GLN A 393 -1.69 -7.84 -2.93
CA GLN A 393 -0.99 -7.80 -4.22
C GLN A 393 -1.32 -9.00 -5.13
N TYR A 394 -1.59 -10.18 -4.57
CA TYR A 394 -1.89 -11.40 -5.33
C TYR A 394 -3.39 -11.73 -5.44
N GLY A 395 -4.29 -10.85 -4.98
CA GLY A 395 -5.73 -10.98 -5.18
C GLY A 395 -6.58 -10.99 -3.90
N GLY A 396 -5.99 -10.73 -2.73
CA GLY A 396 -6.73 -10.40 -1.50
C GLY A 396 -7.45 -9.05 -1.60
N GLU A 397 -8.38 -8.81 -0.67
CA GLU A 397 -9.10 -7.53 -0.59
C GLU A 397 -8.22 -6.48 0.09
N ILE A 398 -8.40 -5.20 -0.29
CA ILE A 398 -7.65 -4.10 0.33
C ILE A 398 -8.20 -3.79 1.74
N ASP A 399 -9.45 -4.16 2.00
CA ASP A 399 -10.12 -3.94 3.27
C ASP A 399 -9.59 -4.87 4.38
N ASP A 400 -8.92 -5.96 4.01
CA ASP A 400 -8.25 -6.90 4.93
C ASP A 400 -7.01 -6.29 5.61
N ILE A 401 -6.52 -5.14 5.13
CA ILE A 401 -5.33 -4.48 5.69
C ILE A 401 -5.73 -3.68 6.94
N ASP A 402 -5.06 -3.98 8.05
CA ASP A 402 -5.22 -3.29 9.33
C ASP A 402 -4.63 -1.87 9.25
N ALA A 403 -5.51 -0.87 9.23
CA ALA A 403 -5.13 0.54 9.07
C ALA A 403 -4.55 1.14 10.36
N GLU A 404 -4.95 0.62 11.53
CA GLU A 404 -4.49 1.11 12.83
C GLU A 404 -3.04 0.66 13.07
N LYS A 405 -2.75 -0.63 12.86
CA LYS A 405 -1.37 -1.13 12.93
C LYS A 405 -0.44 -0.46 11.90
N LEU A 406 -0.96 -0.15 10.71
CA LEU A 406 -0.19 0.55 9.69
C LEU A 406 0.18 1.98 10.15
N GLU A 407 -0.74 2.68 10.81
CA GLU A 407 -0.49 3.99 11.42
C GLU A 407 0.54 3.92 12.55
N ASP A 408 0.40 2.95 13.45
CA ASP A 408 1.32 2.79 14.58
C ASP A 408 2.76 2.53 14.13
N LEU A 409 2.93 1.80 13.02
CA LEU A 409 4.25 1.45 12.49
C LEU A 409 4.83 2.52 11.56
N LEU A 410 4.06 3.02 10.59
CA LEU A 410 4.56 3.93 9.55
C LEU A 410 4.10 5.39 9.70
N GLY A 411 3.22 5.67 10.64
CA GLY A 411 2.68 7.01 10.92
C GLY A 411 1.40 7.33 10.15
N PRO A 412 0.81 8.52 10.44
CA PRO A 412 -0.50 8.92 9.91
C PRO A 412 -0.53 9.09 8.37
N GLU A 413 0.60 9.42 7.76
CA GLU A 413 0.71 9.56 6.29
C GLU A 413 0.47 8.22 5.57
N ALA A 414 0.91 7.11 6.16
CA ALA A 414 0.71 5.77 5.60
C ALA A 414 -0.76 5.34 5.69
N ARG A 415 -1.42 5.66 6.80
CA ARG A 415 -2.87 5.47 6.97
C ARG A 415 -3.67 6.29 5.96
N GLU A 416 -3.37 7.59 5.83
CA GLU A 416 -4.04 8.44 4.84
C GLU A 416 -3.88 7.88 3.42
N THR A 417 -2.69 7.38 3.09
CA THR A 417 -2.44 6.74 1.79
C THR A 417 -3.30 5.48 1.60
N LEU A 418 -3.37 4.60 2.62
CA LEU A 418 -4.21 3.41 2.55
C LEU A 418 -5.70 3.77 2.38
N ASP A 419 -6.18 4.75 3.13
CA ASP A 419 -7.56 5.23 3.06
C ASP A 419 -7.90 5.80 1.68
N GLN A 420 -6.99 6.59 1.09
CA GLN A 420 -7.13 7.09 -0.27
C GLN A 420 -7.19 5.94 -1.30
N LEU A 421 -6.36 4.90 -1.15
CA LEU A 421 -6.38 3.73 -2.03
C LEU A 421 -7.70 2.95 -1.91
N LYS A 422 -8.25 2.81 -0.69
CA LYS A 422 -9.56 2.16 -0.46
C LYS A 422 -10.70 2.91 -1.15
N GLN A 423 -10.63 4.23 -1.21
CA GLN A 423 -11.65 5.08 -1.84
C GLN A 423 -11.68 5.03 -3.38
N PHE A 424 -10.68 4.45 -4.05
CA PHE A 424 -10.60 4.51 -5.52
C PHE A 424 -11.83 3.91 -6.22
N LEU A 425 -12.32 2.77 -5.73
CA LEU A 425 -13.48 2.11 -6.30
C LEU A 425 -14.77 2.92 -6.08
N GLU A 426 -14.95 3.42 -4.87
CA GLU A 426 -16.10 4.25 -4.49
C GLU A 426 -16.15 5.52 -5.35
N ILE A 427 -15.03 6.25 -5.47
CA ILE A 427 -14.94 7.47 -6.29
C ILE A 427 -15.27 7.20 -7.76
N LEU A 428 -14.78 6.08 -8.33
CA LEU A 428 -15.08 5.71 -9.72
C LEU A 428 -16.53 5.29 -9.92
N GLU A 429 -17.14 4.63 -8.93
CA GLU A 429 -18.55 4.20 -8.95
C GLU A 429 -19.49 5.41 -8.81
N GLU A 430 -19.24 6.29 -7.84
CA GLU A 430 -20.00 7.52 -7.61
C GLU A 430 -19.97 8.47 -8.82
N ALA A 431 -18.81 8.59 -9.48
CA ALA A 431 -18.68 9.35 -10.72
C ALA A 431 -19.42 8.68 -11.91
N GLY A 432 -19.87 7.44 -11.74
CA GLY A 432 -20.58 6.64 -12.74
C GLY A 432 -19.67 6.15 -13.85
N TYR A 433 -18.36 6.00 -13.61
CA TYR A 433 -17.41 5.47 -14.60
C TYR A 433 -17.34 3.96 -14.60
N ILE A 434 -17.51 3.33 -13.43
CA ILE A 434 -17.60 1.89 -13.27
C ILE A 434 -18.94 1.51 -12.62
N ARG A 435 -19.28 0.22 -12.69
CA ARG A 435 -20.41 -0.36 -11.95
C ARG A 435 -20.13 -1.83 -11.63
N LYS A 436 -20.71 -2.33 -10.54
CA LYS A 436 -20.62 -3.74 -10.17
C LYS A 436 -21.63 -4.58 -10.99
N LYS A 437 -21.17 -5.67 -11.59
CA LYS A 437 -22.00 -6.66 -12.28
C LYS A 437 -21.66 -8.07 -11.78
N GLY A 438 -22.53 -8.63 -10.95
CA GLY A 438 -22.22 -9.85 -10.21
C GLY A 438 -21.07 -9.59 -9.24
N ASN A 439 -19.98 -10.35 -9.36
CA ASN A 439 -18.80 -10.19 -8.52
C ASN A 439 -17.66 -9.39 -9.19
N GLN A 440 -17.91 -8.77 -10.35
CA GLN A 440 -16.87 -8.08 -11.12
C GLN A 440 -17.26 -6.63 -11.40
N TRP A 441 -16.25 -5.76 -11.47
CA TRP A 441 -16.38 -4.38 -11.89
C TRP A 441 -16.32 -4.28 -13.42
N GLU A 442 -17.22 -3.50 -14.02
CA GLU A 442 -17.19 -3.17 -15.45
C GLU A 442 -17.29 -1.66 -15.69
N LEU A 443 -16.73 -1.20 -16.81
CA LEU A 443 -16.87 0.18 -17.27
C LEU A 443 -18.31 0.45 -17.69
N THR A 444 -18.81 1.61 -17.33
CA THR A 444 -20.05 2.13 -17.89
C THR A 444 -19.82 2.72 -19.29
N PRO A 445 -20.89 2.99 -20.07
CA PRO A 445 -20.77 3.75 -21.31
C PRO A 445 -20.15 5.15 -21.10
N ARG A 446 -20.34 5.74 -19.91
CA ARG A 446 -19.75 7.03 -19.54
C ARG A 446 -18.24 6.89 -19.32
N GLY A 447 -17.78 5.85 -18.59
CA GLY A 447 -16.36 5.55 -18.41
C GLY A 447 -15.66 5.29 -19.74
N THR A 448 -16.24 4.45 -20.60
CA THR A 448 -15.72 4.19 -21.96
C THR A 448 -15.60 5.46 -22.79
N ARG A 449 -16.60 6.36 -22.71
CA ARG A 449 -16.56 7.66 -23.40
C ARG A 449 -15.43 8.54 -22.88
N LYS A 450 -15.23 8.62 -21.57
CA LYS A 450 -14.17 9.44 -20.94
C LYS A 450 -12.78 8.95 -21.36
N ILE A 451 -12.55 7.64 -21.37
CA ILE A 451 -11.32 7.03 -21.90
C ILE A 451 -11.09 7.44 -23.37
N GLY A 452 -12.14 7.39 -24.20
CA GLY A 452 -12.06 7.82 -25.60
C GLY A 452 -11.75 9.31 -25.76
N GLN A 453 -12.23 10.19 -24.87
CA GLN A 453 -11.90 11.62 -24.89
C GLN A 453 -10.42 11.86 -24.57
N ARG A 454 -9.90 11.18 -23.53
CA ARG A 454 -8.47 11.24 -23.19
C ARG A 454 -7.61 10.76 -24.36
N ALA A 455 -7.95 9.61 -24.94
CA ALA A 455 -7.26 9.07 -26.11
C ALA A 455 -7.22 10.09 -27.26
N LEU A 456 -8.33 10.79 -27.51
CA LEU A 456 -8.40 11.83 -28.53
C LEU A 456 -7.49 13.03 -28.20
N ILE A 457 -7.51 13.53 -26.97
CA ILE A 457 -6.66 14.64 -26.50
C ILE A 457 -5.18 14.29 -26.65
N GLU A 458 -4.80 13.08 -26.24
CA GLU A 458 -3.42 12.63 -26.31
C GLU A 458 -2.89 12.58 -27.75
N ILE A 459 -3.68 12.02 -28.68
CA ILE A 459 -3.33 12.00 -30.10
C ILE A 459 -3.24 13.44 -30.67
N TYR A 460 -4.11 14.36 -30.27
CA TYR A 460 -4.02 15.78 -30.68
C TYR A 460 -2.78 16.48 -30.13
N ASN A 461 -2.38 16.17 -28.90
CA ASN A 461 -1.18 16.74 -28.29
C ASN A 461 0.10 16.26 -29.00
N GLN A 462 0.15 14.98 -29.37
CA GLN A 462 1.22 14.42 -30.21
C GLN A 462 1.28 15.15 -31.57
N LEU A 463 0.13 15.37 -32.21
CA LEU A 463 0.03 16.10 -33.47
C LEU A 463 0.55 17.54 -33.38
N LYS A 464 0.29 18.26 -32.27
CA LYS A 464 0.84 19.61 -32.06
C LYS A 464 2.36 19.62 -31.92
N ALA A 465 2.94 18.58 -31.33
CA ALA A 465 4.40 18.44 -31.22
C ALA A 465 5.04 18.15 -32.59
N ASP A 466 4.38 17.35 -33.44
CA ASP A 466 4.89 16.93 -34.76
C ASP A 466 4.57 17.92 -35.91
N SER A 467 3.67 18.89 -35.71
CA SER A 467 3.23 19.88 -36.73
C SER A 467 4.30 20.87 -37.22
N PHE A 468 5.56 20.75 -36.81
CA PHE A 468 6.67 21.56 -37.34
C PHE A 468 7.19 21.12 -38.72
N GLY A 469 6.55 20.16 -39.41
CA GLY A 469 6.99 19.75 -40.76
C GLY A 469 5.96 19.08 -41.67
N LYS A 470 5.45 19.84 -42.66
CA LYS A 470 4.96 19.44 -44.00
C LYS A 470 3.81 18.42 -44.12
N HIS A 471 2.62 18.91 -44.48
CA HIS A 471 1.68 18.20 -45.36
C HIS A 471 0.92 19.17 -46.28
N GLU A 472 1.32 19.27 -47.55
CA GLU A 472 0.51 19.91 -48.61
C GLU A 472 -0.31 18.84 -49.34
N ILE A 473 -1.62 19.06 -49.48
CA ILE A 473 -2.50 18.24 -50.33
C ILE A 473 -3.07 19.13 -51.43
N ARG A 474 -2.81 18.76 -52.68
CA ARG A 474 -3.30 19.43 -53.90
C ARG A 474 -4.80 19.22 -54.13
N ASP A 475 -5.43 20.24 -54.69
CA ASP A 475 -6.88 20.41 -54.82
C ASP A 475 -7.34 20.46 -56.29
N THR A 476 -8.53 19.90 -56.60
CA THR A 476 -9.21 20.04 -57.91
C THR A 476 -10.70 19.66 -57.84
N GLY A 477 -11.60 20.63 -58.14
CA GLY A 477 -12.81 20.52 -58.99
C GLY A 477 -14.15 20.04 -58.39
N SER A 478 -15.25 20.73 -58.74
CA SER A 478 -16.49 20.97 -57.96
C SER A 478 -17.85 20.73 -58.66
N GLY A 479 -18.92 20.65 -57.85
CA GLY A 479 -20.34 20.89 -58.23
C GLY A 479 -21.39 20.23 -57.29
N GLY A 480 -22.45 20.94 -56.87
CA GLY A 480 -23.51 20.45 -55.94
C GLY A 480 -24.82 21.27 -55.95
N GLU A 481 -25.88 20.78 -55.28
CA GLU A 481 -27.30 21.27 -55.35
C GLU A 481 -27.74 22.22 -54.19
N ARG A 482 -28.87 22.93 -54.42
CA ARG A 482 -29.41 24.17 -53.78
C ARG A 482 -29.96 24.03 -52.35
N THR A 483 -29.96 25.11 -51.54
CA THR A 483 -30.74 25.22 -50.26
C THR A 483 -31.62 26.48 -50.20
N ASP A 484 -32.59 26.51 -49.27
CA ASP A 484 -33.58 27.59 -49.06
C ASP A 484 -33.09 28.80 -48.23
N THR A 485 -31.79 28.91 -47.93
CA THR A 485 -31.24 30.06 -47.18
C THR A 485 -30.32 30.88 -48.07
N THR A 486 -30.30 32.20 -47.88
CA THR A 486 -29.56 33.12 -48.75
C THR A 486 -28.63 34.03 -47.95
N LYS A 487 -27.57 34.52 -48.60
CA LYS A 487 -26.65 35.53 -48.07
C LYS A 487 -26.36 36.60 -49.12
N LYS A 488 -25.86 37.77 -48.72
CA LYS A 488 -25.36 38.77 -49.67
C LYS A 488 -24.19 38.20 -50.49
N TYR A 489 -24.16 38.53 -51.77
CA TYR A 489 -23.12 38.11 -52.69
C TYR A 489 -21.78 38.75 -52.35
N GLU A 490 -20.75 37.92 -52.21
CA GLU A 490 -19.36 38.35 -52.08
C GLU A 490 -18.55 37.83 -53.28
N PHE A 491 -17.50 38.56 -53.64
CA PHE A 491 -16.66 38.17 -54.77
C PHE A 491 -16.00 36.80 -54.52
N GLY A 492 -16.37 35.81 -55.34
CA GLY A 492 -15.94 34.42 -55.21
C GLY A 492 -17.06 33.43 -54.89
N ASP A 493 -18.26 33.91 -54.52
CA ASP A 493 -19.42 33.04 -54.33
C ASP A 493 -19.93 32.45 -55.67
N PRO A 494 -20.43 31.20 -55.69
CA PRO A 494 -21.18 30.67 -56.81
C PRO A 494 -22.37 31.58 -57.13
N PHE A 495 -22.54 31.96 -58.41
CA PHE A 495 -23.56 32.94 -58.83
C PHE A 495 -24.96 32.31 -58.93
N LEU A 496 -25.43 31.73 -57.83
CA LEU A 496 -26.75 31.13 -57.66
C LEU A 496 -27.70 32.16 -57.03
N LEU A 497 -28.13 33.12 -57.85
CA LEU A 497 -28.89 34.29 -57.43
C LEU A 497 -30.33 33.92 -57.00
N ASP A 498 -30.72 34.32 -55.78
CA ASP A 498 -32.13 34.39 -55.39
C ASP A 498 -32.74 35.65 -56.01
N ILE A 499 -33.44 35.46 -57.12
CA ILE A 499 -34.04 36.54 -57.91
C ILE A 499 -35.07 37.32 -57.08
N GLN A 500 -35.85 36.64 -56.23
CA GLN A 500 -36.90 37.27 -55.46
C GLN A 500 -36.32 38.23 -54.43
N LYS A 501 -35.34 37.77 -53.63
CA LYS A 501 -34.69 38.62 -52.64
C LYS A 501 -33.81 39.70 -53.27
N THR A 502 -33.14 39.39 -54.38
CA THR A 502 -32.35 40.38 -55.12
C THR A 502 -33.21 41.54 -55.64
N ILE A 503 -34.38 41.23 -56.20
CA ILE A 503 -35.34 42.26 -56.63
C ILE A 503 -35.89 43.01 -55.41
N MET A 504 -36.26 42.32 -54.33
CA MET A 504 -36.72 42.97 -53.11
C MET A 504 -35.68 43.94 -52.52
N ASN A 505 -34.41 43.56 -52.48
CA ASN A 505 -33.31 44.41 -52.00
C ASN A 505 -33.18 45.68 -52.87
N SER A 506 -33.27 45.53 -54.19
CA SER A 506 -33.26 46.69 -55.11
C SER A 506 -34.47 47.62 -54.91
N MET A 507 -35.66 47.05 -54.67
CA MET A 507 -36.88 47.83 -54.40
C MET A 507 -36.84 48.53 -53.04
N TYR A 508 -36.27 47.91 -52.01
CA TYR A 508 -36.05 48.55 -50.72
C TYR A 508 -35.05 49.72 -50.82
N ARG A 509 -34.07 49.63 -51.72
CA ARG A 509 -33.07 50.69 -51.93
C ARG A 509 -33.63 51.89 -52.69
N GLU A 510 -34.32 51.66 -53.81
CA GLU A 510 -34.74 52.73 -54.74
C GLU A 510 -36.22 53.13 -54.59
N GLY A 511 -37.01 52.38 -53.82
CA GLY A 511 -38.45 52.57 -53.68
C GLY A 511 -39.26 51.88 -54.79
N PRO A 512 -40.59 51.79 -54.65
CA PRO A 512 -41.45 51.14 -55.64
C PRO A 512 -41.58 52.03 -56.89
N GLY A 513 -40.81 51.74 -57.94
CA GLY A 513 -40.86 52.41 -59.24
C GLY A 513 -40.39 51.49 -60.35
N THR A 514 -40.81 51.77 -61.59
CA THR A 514 -40.34 51.07 -62.79
C THR A 514 -39.65 52.07 -63.74
N PRO A 515 -38.49 51.72 -64.33
CA PRO A 515 -37.77 50.44 -64.25
C PRO A 515 -36.92 50.28 -62.96
N ILE A 516 -36.74 49.02 -62.52
CA ILE A 516 -35.90 48.65 -61.37
C ILE A 516 -34.44 48.53 -61.82
N HIS A 517 -33.50 49.21 -61.15
CA HIS A 517 -32.07 49.09 -61.42
C HIS A 517 -31.40 48.16 -60.41
N LEU A 518 -30.75 47.09 -60.87
CA LEU A 518 -29.99 46.18 -60.00
C LEU A 518 -28.53 46.66 -59.86
N LYS A 519 -28.01 46.66 -58.63
CA LYS A 519 -26.58 46.84 -58.34
C LYS A 519 -26.02 45.58 -57.67
N PRO A 520 -24.69 45.35 -57.71
CA PRO A 520 -24.07 44.21 -57.04
C PRO A 520 -24.43 44.07 -55.55
N ASP A 521 -24.63 45.19 -54.85
CA ASP A 521 -25.02 45.20 -53.43
C ASP A 521 -26.43 44.64 -53.16
N ASP A 522 -27.27 44.49 -54.20
CA ASP A 522 -28.62 43.89 -54.09
C ASP A 522 -28.58 42.38 -54.18
N PHE A 523 -27.49 41.81 -54.71
CA PHE A 523 -27.42 40.40 -55.05
C PHE A 523 -27.41 39.56 -53.78
N GLU A 524 -28.39 38.66 -53.69
CA GLU A 524 -28.46 37.63 -52.68
C GLU A 524 -28.29 36.28 -53.36
N VAL A 525 -27.39 35.45 -52.83
CA VAL A 525 -27.10 34.11 -53.34
C VAL A 525 -27.55 33.04 -52.35
N GLU A 526 -28.05 31.92 -52.87
CA GLU A 526 -28.40 30.75 -52.07
C GLU A 526 -27.13 30.14 -51.42
N ARG A 527 -27.22 29.78 -50.14
CA ARG A 527 -26.13 29.17 -49.36
C ARG A 527 -26.17 27.66 -49.53
N THR A 528 -25.15 27.01 -50.08
CA THR A 528 -25.11 25.53 -50.16
C THR A 528 -24.39 24.93 -48.96
N GLU A 529 -25.11 24.24 -48.04
CA GLU A 529 -24.49 23.50 -46.94
C GLU A 529 -24.35 22.01 -47.27
N LEU A 530 -23.12 21.57 -47.56
CA LEU A 530 -22.83 20.15 -47.82
C LEU A 530 -22.52 19.41 -46.50
N LEU A 531 -23.54 19.06 -45.73
CA LEU A 531 -23.34 18.08 -44.65
C LEU A 531 -23.35 16.67 -45.23
N THR A 532 -22.25 16.25 -45.88
CA THR A 532 -22.12 14.86 -46.35
C THR A 532 -22.01 13.92 -45.15
N GLN A 533 -23.11 13.21 -44.84
CA GLN A 533 -23.08 12.08 -43.94
C GLN A 533 -22.01 11.08 -44.38
N THR A 534 -21.26 10.54 -43.43
CA THR A 534 -20.25 9.51 -43.70
C THR A 534 -20.49 8.31 -42.81
N SER A 535 -20.66 7.16 -43.46
CA SER A 535 -20.76 5.86 -42.80
C SER A 535 -19.40 5.17 -42.89
N THR A 536 -18.77 4.99 -41.74
CA THR A 536 -17.40 4.48 -41.61
C THR A 536 -17.44 3.11 -40.94
N VAL A 537 -16.70 2.15 -41.49
CA VAL A 537 -16.36 0.90 -40.81
C VAL A 537 -14.88 0.94 -40.47
N ILE A 538 -14.52 0.78 -39.20
CA ILE A 538 -13.14 0.50 -38.81
C ILE A 538 -12.96 -1.02 -38.75
N MET A 539 -12.03 -1.54 -39.54
CA MET A 539 -11.60 -2.94 -39.47
C MET A 539 -10.31 -2.99 -38.65
N LEU A 540 -10.39 -3.58 -37.45
CA LEU A 540 -9.28 -3.78 -36.52
C LEU A 540 -8.78 -5.21 -36.60
N ASP A 541 -7.51 -5.37 -36.98
CA ASP A 541 -6.82 -6.64 -36.93
C ASP A 541 -6.57 -7.05 -35.46
N LEU A 542 -7.07 -8.23 -35.08
CA LEU A 542 -6.95 -8.84 -33.76
C LEU A 542 -5.97 -10.04 -33.77
N SER A 543 -5.14 -10.16 -34.81
CA SER A 543 -4.17 -11.24 -34.93
C SER A 543 -3.01 -11.10 -33.95
N TRP A 544 -2.35 -12.21 -33.68
CA TRP A 544 -1.21 -12.27 -32.75
C TRP A 544 -0.02 -11.40 -33.18
N SER A 545 0.20 -11.16 -34.48
CA SER A 545 1.27 -10.28 -34.96
C SER A 545 1.11 -8.84 -34.46
N MET A 546 -0.13 -8.35 -34.41
CA MET A 546 -0.45 -7.02 -33.89
C MET A 546 -0.06 -6.86 -32.42
N ALA A 547 -0.17 -7.92 -31.62
CA ALA A 547 0.18 -7.92 -30.21
C ALA A 547 1.70 -7.91 -30.00
N LEU A 548 2.44 -8.77 -30.72
CA LEU A 548 3.90 -8.84 -30.65
C LEU A 548 4.59 -7.50 -30.92
N ARG A 549 4.00 -6.66 -31.78
CA ARG A 549 4.59 -5.40 -32.23
C ARG A 549 4.09 -4.17 -31.47
N GLY A 550 3.23 -4.35 -30.46
CA GLY A 550 2.60 -3.23 -29.73
C GLY A 550 1.57 -2.43 -30.52
N SER A 551 1.35 -2.78 -31.79
CA SER A 551 0.41 -2.16 -32.74
C SER A 551 -1.06 -2.22 -32.29
N PHE A 552 -1.42 -3.28 -31.56
CA PHE A 552 -2.79 -3.55 -31.14
C PHE A 552 -3.36 -2.46 -30.22
N GLN A 553 -2.58 -2.02 -29.23
CA GLN A 553 -3.01 -1.00 -28.26
C GLN A 553 -3.27 0.35 -28.96
N ALA A 554 -2.38 0.75 -29.88
CA ALA A 554 -2.54 1.94 -30.68
C ALA A 554 -3.83 1.88 -31.53
N ALA A 555 -4.09 0.75 -32.18
CA ALA A 555 -5.30 0.56 -32.98
C ALA A 555 -6.59 0.67 -32.15
N LYS A 556 -6.63 0.06 -30.94
CA LYS A 556 -7.75 0.21 -29.99
C LYS A 556 -7.96 1.67 -29.58
N LYS A 557 -6.87 2.36 -29.24
CA LYS A 557 -6.88 3.78 -28.82
C LYS A 557 -7.47 4.67 -29.91
N VAL A 558 -7.04 4.47 -31.16
CA VAL A 558 -7.56 5.21 -32.30
C VAL A 558 -9.04 4.91 -32.56
N ALA A 559 -9.46 3.64 -32.45
CA ALA A 559 -10.86 3.28 -32.61
C ALA A 559 -11.77 3.95 -31.54
N LEU A 560 -11.32 3.97 -30.28
CA LEU A 560 -12.02 4.67 -29.20
C LEU A 560 -12.06 6.18 -29.42
N ALA A 561 -10.93 6.78 -29.82
CA ALA A 561 -10.84 8.22 -30.10
C ALA A 561 -11.75 8.62 -31.27
N LEU A 562 -11.76 7.86 -32.36
CA LEU A 562 -12.66 8.09 -33.50
C LEU A 562 -14.13 7.91 -33.11
N ASN A 563 -14.46 6.86 -32.36
CA ASN A 563 -15.82 6.66 -31.87
C ASN A 563 -16.28 7.86 -31.03
N ASN A 564 -15.40 8.38 -30.17
CA ASN A 564 -15.69 9.56 -29.39
C ASN A 564 -15.85 10.82 -30.26
N LEU A 565 -14.95 11.06 -31.20
CA LEU A 565 -14.98 12.20 -32.12
C LEU A 565 -16.27 12.20 -32.95
N ILE A 566 -16.63 11.05 -33.54
CA ILE A 566 -17.82 10.91 -34.38
C ILE A 566 -19.09 11.11 -33.54
N SER A 567 -19.17 10.45 -32.38
CA SER A 567 -20.36 10.55 -31.53
C SER A 567 -20.55 11.96 -30.94
N SER A 568 -19.47 12.71 -30.71
CA SER A 568 -19.54 14.05 -30.09
C SER A 568 -19.70 15.17 -31.13
N GLN A 569 -18.89 15.19 -32.19
CA GLN A 569 -18.82 16.30 -33.15
C GLN A 569 -19.59 16.02 -34.46
N TYR A 570 -19.80 14.76 -34.83
CA TYR A 570 -20.40 14.37 -36.11
C TYR A 570 -21.60 13.44 -35.91
N GLN A 571 -22.60 13.87 -35.13
CA GLN A 571 -23.74 13.04 -34.71
C GLN A 571 -24.57 12.39 -35.85
N ARG A 572 -24.48 12.93 -37.07
CA ARG A 572 -25.17 12.38 -38.27
C ARG A 572 -24.35 11.30 -38.98
N ASP A 573 -23.09 11.10 -38.60
CA ASP A 573 -22.24 10.04 -39.13
C ASP A 573 -22.48 8.73 -38.40
N SER A 574 -22.19 7.63 -39.08
CA SER A 574 -22.30 6.29 -38.51
C SER A 574 -20.93 5.66 -38.43
N LEU A 575 -20.62 5.04 -37.30
CA LEU A 575 -19.41 4.26 -37.10
C LEU A 575 -19.76 2.82 -36.74
N TYR A 576 -19.14 1.87 -37.42
CA TYR A 576 -19.11 0.47 -37.03
C TYR A 576 -17.66 0.03 -36.83
N ILE A 577 -17.44 -0.86 -35.88
CA ILE A 577 -16.12 -1.43 -35.64
C ILE A 577 -16.21 -2.93 -35.86
N ILE A 578 -15.26 -3.48 -36.62
CA ILE A 578 -15.15 -4.91 -36.89
C ILE A 578 -13.78 -5.36 -36.42
N GLY A 579 -13.75 -6.27 -35.46
CA GLY A 579 -12.54 -6.99 -35.09
C GLY A 579 -12.40 -8.25 -35.93
N PHE A 580 -11.21 -8.53 -36.45
CA PHE A 580 -10.97 -9.75 -37.24
C PHE A 580 -9.67 -10.46 -36.89
N SER A 581 -9.77 -11.77 -36.70
CA SER A 581 -8.67 -12.73 -36.60
C SER A 581 -8.92 -13.83 -37.65
N ALA A 582 -8.95 -15.10 -37.28
CA ALA A 582 -9.48 -16.17 -38.12
C ALA A 582 -10.96 -15.96 -38.49
N TYR A 583 -11.73 -15.29 -37.64
CA TYR A 583 -13.10 -14.86 -37.93
C TYR A 583 -13.25 -13.36 -37.67
N ALA A 584 -14.20 -12.72 -38.35
CA ALA A 584 -14.54 -11.33 -38.16
C ALA A 584 -15.86 -11.20 -37.39
N ARG A 585 -15.96 -10.21 -36.50
CA ARG A 585 -17.19 -9.87 -35.77
C ARG A 585 -17.32 -8.36 -35.59
N GLU A 586 -18.56 -7.89 -35.54
CA GLU A 586 -18.85 -6.52 -35.12
C GLU A 586 -18.51 -6.38 -33.63
N LEU A 587 -17.84 -5.29 -33.27
CA LEU A 587 -17.49 -4.93 -31.90
C LEU A 587 -18.27 -3.67 -31.52
N LYS A 588 -18.86 -3.67 -30.33
CA LYS A 588 -19.45 -2.47 -29.74
C LYS A 588 -18.36 -1.60 -29.13
N ALA A 589 -18.63 -0.31 -29.03
CA ALA A 589 -17.70 0.64 -28.42
C ALA A 589 -17.36 0.28 -26.95
N GLU A 590 -18.34 -0.25 -26.21
CA GLU A 590 -18.18 -0.70 -24.82
C GLU A 590 -17.29 -1.95 -24.68
N GLU A 591 -17.20 -2.76 -25.74
CA GLU A 591 -16.37 -3.97 -25.75
C GLU A 591 -14.92 -3.63 -26.04
N LEU A 592 -14.64 -2.52 -26.75
CA LEU A 592 -13.30 -2.14 -27.20
C LEU A 592 -12.22 -2.18 -26.12
N PRO A 593 -12.41 -1.58 -24.92
CA PRO A 593 -11.39 -1.64 -23.86
C PRO A 593 -11.03 -3.08 -23.47
N TYR A 594 -12.00 -4.01 -23.50
CA TYR A 594 -11.85 -5.41 -23.11
C TYR A 594 -11.41 -6.33 -24.24
N VAL A 595 -11.41 -5.86 -25.49
CA VAL A 595 -10.96 -6.70 -26.61
C VAL A 595 -9.48 -7.03 -26.44
N ARG A 596 -9.21 -8.33 -26.43
CA ARG A 596 -7.88 -8.94 -26.53
C ARG A 596 -7.65 -9.47 -27.94
N TRP A 597 -6.39 -9.65 -28.31
CA TRP A 597 -6.05 -10.40 -29.50
C TRP A 597 -6.41 -11.87 -29.32
N ASP A 598 -6.62 -12.57 -30.44
CA ASP A 598 -7.00 -13.99 -30.41
C ASP A 598 -5.75 -14.86 -30.26
N GLU A 599 -5.47 -15.33 -29.04
CA GLU A 599 -4.35 -16.24 -28.74
C GLU A 599 -4.58 -17.66 -29.27
N SER A 600 -5.85 -18.02 -29.49
CA SER A 600 -6.27 -19.40 -29.75
C SER A 600 -6.52 -19.70 -31.23
N VAL A 601 -6.84 -18.68 -32.04
CA VAL A 601 -7.17 -18.86 -33.45
C VAL A 601 -6.33 -17.95 -34.35
N LEU A 602 -5.39 -18.56 -35.07
CA LEU A 602 -4.48 -17.88 -35.98
C LEU A 602 -5.18 -17.46 -37.27
N GLY A 603 -4.89 -16.25 -37.73
CA GLY A 603 -5.27 -15.78 -39.06
C GLY A 603 -5.64 -14.30 -39.13
N THR A 604 -5.54 -13.77 -40.34
CA THR A 604 -5.87 -12.38 -40.69
C THR A 604 -6.96 -12.43 -41.77
N ASN A 605 -8.21 -12.67 -41.36
CA ASN A 605 -9.33 -12.93 -42.26
C ASN A 605 -9.98 -11.64 -42.78
N MET A 606 -9.21 -10.87 -43.56
CA MET A 606 -9.69 -9.66 -44.25
C MET A 606 -10.89 -9.96 -45.16
N HIS A 607 -10.92 -11.14 -45.77
CA HIS A 607 -12.03 -11.61 -46.59
C HIS A 607 -13.36 -11.54 -45.83
N HIS A 608 -13.45 -12.18 -44.66
CA HIS A 608 -14.66 -12.19 -43.84
C HIS A 608 -15.02 -10.78 -43.33
N ALA A 609 -14.02 -10.01 -42.88
CA ALA A 609 -14.23 -8.67 -42.39
C ALA A 609 -14.82 -7.74 -43.46
N LEU A 610 -14.33 -7.81 -44.71
CA LEU A 610 -14.88 -7.05 -45.84
C LEU A 610 -16.32 -7.47 -46.20
N MET A 611 -16.67 -8.74 -46.05
CA MET A 611 -18.06 -9.21 -46.25
C MET A 611 -19.00 -8.58 -45.21
N ILE A 612 -18.60 -8.56 -43.93
CA ILE A 612 -19.39 -7.93 -42.86
C ILE A 612 -19.47 -6.41 -43.08
N ALA A 613 -18.34 -5.76 -43.40
CA ALA A 613 -18.29 -4.33 -43.67
C ALA A 613 -19.27 -3.92 -44.77
N GLN A 614 -19.32 -4.68 -45.87
CA GLN A 614 -20.30 -4.46 -46.94
C GLN A 614 -21.74 -4.59 -46.46
N LYS A 615 -22.04 -5.59 -45.62
CA LYS A 615 -23.39 -5.79 -45.07
C LYS A 615 -23.80 -4.63 -44.17
N LEU A 616 -22.89 -4.12 -43.34
CA LEU A 616 -23.15 -2.98 -42.46
C LEU A 616 -23.33 -1.68 -43.25
N LEU A 617 -22.43 -1.41 -44.21
CA LEU A 617 -22.49 -0.21 -45.05
C LEU A 617 -23.65 -0.23 -46.05
N ALA A 618 -24.18 -1.40 -46.41
CA ALA A 618 -25.37 -1.49 -47.26
C ALA A 618 -26.64 -0.94 -46.60
N LYS A 619 -26.67 -0.81 -45.26
CA LYS A 619 -27.76 -0.14 -44.52
C LYS A 619 -27.82 1.36 -44.81
N HIS A 620 -26.73 1.92 -45.32
CA HIS A 620 -26.57 3.34 -45.61
C HIS A 620 -26.60 3.57 -47.12
N THR A 621 -27.65 4.23 -47.61
CA THR A 621 -27.85 4.50 -49.04
C THR A 621 -27.42 5.90 -49.44
N GLN A 622 -27.31 6.82 -48.47
CA GLN A 622 -26.92 8.21 -48.67
C GLN A 622 -25.53 8.48 -48.08
N GLY A 623 -24.86 9.50 -48.62
CA GLY A 623 -23.56 9.94 -48.12
C GLY A 623 -22.38 9.06 -48.55
N THR A 624 -21.22 9.31 -47.93
CA THR A 624 -20.00 8.55 -48.21
C THR A 624 -19.96 7.27 -47.41
N ARG A 625 -19.59 6.16 -48.06
CA ARG A 625 -19.29 4.90 -47.37
C ARG A 625 -17.81 4.62 -47.44
N GLN A 626 -17.19 4.38 -46.29
CA GLN A 626 -15.76 4.09 -46.23
C GLN A 626 -15.42 3.00 -45.22
N ILE A 627 -14.29 2.36 -45.46
CA ILE A 627 -13.64 1.40 -44.61
C ILE A 627 -12.26 1.97 -44.26
N ILE A 628 -11.93 1.98 -42.97
CA ILE A 628 -10.59 2.25 -42.44
C ILE A 628 -10.06 0.92 -41.92
N MET A 629 -9.11 0.32 -42.65
CA MET A 629 -8.52 -0.96 -42.28
C MET A 629 -7.17 -0.74 -41.61
N ILE A 630 -7.02 -1.24 -40.37
CA ILE A 630 -5.79 -1.18 -39.58
C ILE A 630 -5.28 -2.61 -39.40
N SER A 631 -4.09 -2.90 -39.92
CA SER A 631 -3.49 -4.24 -39.88
C SER A 631 -1.97 -4.18 -40.03
N ASP A 632 -1.28 -5.22 -39.58
CA ASP A 632 0.16 -5.41 -39.78
C ASP A 632 0.50 -6.66 -40.60
N GLY A 633 -0.52 -7.39 -41.07
CA GLY A 633 -0.38 -8.72 -41.67
C GLY A 633 -1.03 -8.86 -43.04
N GLU A 634 -0.57 -9.85 -43.80
CA GLU A 634 -1.19 -10.27 -45.06
C GLU A 634 -2.47 -11.08 -44.79
N PRO A 635 -3.39 -11.19 -45.77
CA PRO A 635 -4.57 -12.03 -45.61
C PRO A 635 -4.16 -13.52 -45.59
N THR A 636 -4.00 -14.06 -44.38
CA THR A 636 -3.61 -15.46 -44.14
C THR A 636 -4.82 -16.38 -43.96
N ALA A 637 -6.03 -15.83 -43.89
CA ALA A 637 -7.25 -16.61 -43.76
C ALA A 637 -8.39 -16.11 -44.66
N HIS A 638 -9.27 -17.03 -45.08
CA HIS A 638 -10.51 -16.71 -45.77
C HIS A 638 -11.64 -17.66 -45.35
N LEU A 639 -12.89 -17.23 -45.47
CA LEU A 639 -14.03 -18.14 -45.33
C LEU A 639 -14.20 -19.06 -46.55
N GLU A 640 -14.24 -20.36 -46.29
CA GLU A 640 -14.62 -21.40 -47.24
C GLU A 640 -15.79 -22.22 -46.64
N LYS A 641 -16.96 -22.22 -47.31
CA LYS A 641 -18.18 -22.92 -46.85
C LYS A 641 -18.55 -22.59 -45.39
N GLY A 642 -18.33 -21.34 -44.96
CA GLY A 642 -18.63 -20.86 -43.60
C GLY A 642 -17.57 -21.21 -42.55
N ARG A 643 -16.48 -21.90 -42.90
CA ARG A 643 -15.35 -22.17 -42.01
C ARG A 643 -14.15 -21.33 -42.40
N SER A 644 -13.35 -20.93 -41.41
CA SER A 644 -12.09 -20.23 -41.69
C SER A 644 -11.05 -21.22 -42.16
N TYR A 645 -10.47 -20.97 -43.34
CA TYR A 645 -9.31 -21.67 -43.85
C TYR A 645 -8.08 -20.79 -43.64
N PHE A 646 -7.08 -21.30 -42.92
CA PHE A 646 -5.83 -20.60 -42.61
C PHE A 646 -4.65 -21.21 -43.40
N ALA A 647 -3.79 -20.35 -43.95
CA ALA A 647 -2.53 -20.73 -44.56
C ALA A 647 -1.46 -19.66 -44.34
N TYR A 648 -0.27 -20.10 -43.91
CA TYR A 648 0.93 -19.25 -43.81
C TYR A 648 2.13 -19.91 -44.51
N PRO A 649 2.76 -19.26 -45.50
CA PRO A 649 2.38 -17.98 -46.12
C PRO A 649 0.97 -18.00 -46.76
N PRO A 650 0.36 -16.82 -47.03
CA PRO A 650 -0.96 -16.74 -47.65
C PRO A 650 -1.09 -17.55 -48.93
N SER A 651 -2.15 -18.36 -49.03
CA SER A 651 -2.42 -19.10 -50.26
C SER A 651 -2.91 -18.18 -51.39
N PRO A 652 -2.62 -18.47 -52.67
CA PRO A 652 -3.15 -17.70 -53.81
C PRO A 652 -4.68 -17.62 -53.82
N ILE A 653 -5.36 -18.64 -53.28
CA ILE A 653 -6.82 -18.67 -53.13
C ILE A 653 -7.25 -17.61 -52.11
N THR A 654 -6.61 -17.54 -50.95
CA THR A 654 -6.91 -16.57 -49.88
C THR A 654 -6.77 -15.13 -50.36
N ILE A 655 -5.66 -14.83 -51.07
CA ILE A 655 -5.43 -13.51 -51.67
C ILE A 655 -6.55 -13.20 -52.69
N ARG A 656 -6.87 -14.15 -53.58
CA ARG A 656 -7.90 -13.98 -54.60
C ARG A 656 -9.29 -13.73 -54.01
N GLU A 657 -9.72 -14.50 -53.01
CA GLU A 657 -11.01 -14.31 -52.36
C GLU A 657 -11.07 -12.95 -51.64
N THR A 658 -9.99 -12.54 -50.97
CA THR A 658 -9.92 -11.20 -50.36
C THR A 658 -10.05 -10.09 -51.40
N LEU A 659 -9.30 -10.16 -52.51
CA LEU A 659 -9.36 -9.16 -53.59
C LEU A 659 -10.72 -9.14 -54.31
N LYS A 660 -11.44 -10.26 -54.37
CA LYS A 660 -12.82 -10.29 -54.88
C LYS A 660 -13.74 -9.43 -54.01
N GLU A 661 -13.62 -9.49 -52.69
CA GLU A 661 -14.41 -8.64 -51.79
C GLU A 661 -14.01 -7.16 -51.88
N VAL A 662 -12.71 -6.86 -52.06
CA VAL A 662 -12.25 -5.50 -52.35
C VAL A 662 -12.90 -4.96 -53.64
N LYS A 663 -12.95 -5.78 -54.71
CA LYS A 663 -13.62 -5.41 -55.96
C LYS A 663 -15.11 -5.16 -55.74
N ARG A 664 -15.79 -6.00 -54.95
CA ARG A 664 -17.21 -5.82 -54.59
C ARG A 664 -17.46 -4.54 -53.80
N CYS A 665 -16.59 -4.21 -52.83
CA CYS A 665 -16.64 -2.93 -52.12
C CYS A 665 -16.54 -1.75 -53.09
N THR A 666 -15.60 -1.82 -54.03
CA THR A 666 -15.37 -0.80 -55.04
C THR A 666 -16.58 -0.59 -55.94
N GLN A 667 -17.19 -1.68 -56.43
CA GLN A 667 -18.41 -1.62 -57.26
C GLN A 667 -19.60 -1.01 -56.52
N LYS A 668 -19.64 -1.13 -55.19
CA LYS A 668 -20.65 -0.52 -54.32
C LYS A 668 -20.30 0.91 -53.89
N GLY A 669 -19.23 1.50 -54.42
CA GLY A 669 -18.79 2.85 -54.06
C GLY A 669 -18.31 2.98 -52.62
N ILE A 670 -17.75 1.90 -52.05
CA ILE A 670 -17.15 1.90 -50.71
C ILE A 670 -15.64 2.12 -50.86
N THR A 671 -15.12 3.21 -50.32
CA THR A 671 -13.68 3.51 -50.31
C THR A 671 -12.97 2.80 -49.16
N ILE A 672 -11.82 2.18 -49.41
CA ILE A 672 -11.02 1.43 -48.44
C ILE A 672 -9.69 2.15 -48.25
N ASN A 673 -9.55 2.84 -47.12
CA ASN A 673 -8.28 3.41 -46.69
C ASN A 673 -7.57 2.42 -45.78
N THR A 674 -6.31 2.12 -46.07
CA THR A 674 -5.55 1.04 -45.44
C THR A 674 -4.35 1.63 -44.69
N PHE A 675 -4.28 1.40 -43.37
CA PHE A 675 -3.23 1.86 -42.47
C PHE A 675 -2.39 0.66 -42.03
N MET A 676 -1.18 0.58 -42.56
CA MET A 676 -0.28 -0.55 -42.37
C MET A 676 0.80 -0.19 -41.34
N LEU A 677 0.98 -1.10 -40.39
CA LEU A 677 1.94 -0.95 -39.28
C LEU A 677 3.24 -1.73 -39.51
N ASP A 678 3.28 -2.58 -40.54
CA ASP A 678 4.48 -3.29 -41.00
C ASP A 678 4.83 -2.96 -42.47
N ARG A 679 6.10 -3.19 -42.85
CA ARG A 679 6.67 -2.84 -44.16
C ARG A 679 7.23 -4.04 -44.93
N ASN A 680 6.76 -5.26 -44.64
CA ASN A 680 7.17 -6.43 -45.40
C ASN A 680 6.83 -6.27 -46.91
N TYR A 681 7.71 -6.78 -47.79
CA TYR A 681 7.62 -6.66 -49.24
C TYR A 681 6.32 -7.27 -49.78
N TYR A 682 5.95 -8.46 -49.33
CA TYR A 682 4.76 -9.19 -49.78
C TYR A 682 3.46 -8.47 -49.38
N LEU A 683 3.37 -7.98 -48.14
CA LEU A 683 2.28 -7.12 -47.67
C LEU A 683 2.15 -5.86 -48.53
N LYS A 684 3.28 -5.21 -48.85
CA LYS A 684 3.30 -4.03 -49.71
C LYS A 684 2.72 -4.33 -51.09
N GLU A 685 3.06 -5.47 -51.68
CA GLU A 685 2.52 -5.90 -52.98
C GLU A 685 1.01 -6.13 -52.92
N PHE A 686 0.53 -6.87 -51.92
CA PHE A 686 -0.90 -7.12 -51.72
C PHE A 686 -1.69 -5.82 -51.55
N VAL A 687 -1.24 -4.93 -50.67
CA VAL A 687 -1.94 -3.66 -50.38
C VAL A 687 -1.93 -2.72 -51.59
N ASN A 688 -0.86 -2.72 -52.40
CA ASN A 688 -0.86 -1.99 -53.67
C ASN A 688 -1.92 -2.52 -54.64
N GLN A 689 -2.20 -3.83 -54.66
CA GLN A 689 -3.31 -4.38 -55.44
C GLN A 689 -4.67 -3.91 -54.90
N VAL A 690 -4.85 -3.89 -53.57
CA VAL A 690 -6.06 -3.34 -52.92
C VAL A 690 -6.28 -1.89 -53.35
N ALA A 691 -5.25 -1.05 -53.26
CA ALA A 691 -5.31 0.36 -53.64
C ALA A 691 -5.64 0.56 -55.12
N ARG A 692 -5.02 -0.23 -56.01
CA ARG A 692 -5.28 -0.18 -57.47
C ARG A 692 -6.73 -0.55 -57.80
N ILE A 693 -7.28 -1.55 -57.13
CA ILE A 693 -8.66 -2.01 -57.36
C ILE A 693 -9.65 -0.99 -56.79
N ASN A 694 -9.45 -0.57 -55.54
CA ASN A 694 -10.44 0.23 -54.81
C ASN A 694 -10.33 1.75 -55.04
N LYS A 695 -9.16 2.24 -55.44
CA LYS A 695 -8.80 3.67 -55.51
C LYS A 695 -8.77 4.37 -54.14
N GLY A 696 -8.78 3.61 -53.05
CA GLY A 696 -8.52 4.12 -51.71
C GLY A 696 -7.03 4.31 -51.44
N ARG A 697 -6.71 4.95 -50.32
CA ARG A 697 -5.32 5.33 -49.97
C ARG A 697 -4.66 4.31 -49.06
N VAL A 698 -3.33 4.26 -49.12
CA VAL A 698 -2.50 3.40 -48.29
C VAL A 698 -1.53 4.27 -47.50
N PHE A 699 -1.52 4.09 -46.19
CA PHE A 699 -0.65 4.80 -45.26
C PHE A 699 0.26 3.79 -44.59
N TYR A 700 1.57 4.03 -44.64
CA TYR A 700 2.57 3.26 -43.90
C TYR A 700 2.98 4.06 -42.67
N THR A 701 2.63 3.58 -41.49
CA THR A 701 2.84 4.30 -40.22
C THR A 701 3.47 3.40 -39.17
N THR A 702 3.98 3.99 -38.10
CA THR A 702 4.30 3.27 -36.86
C THR A 702 3.08 3.30 -35.93
N PRO A 703 3.00 2.40 -34.94
CA PRO A 703 1.93 2.40 -33.94
C PRO A 703 1.73 3.78 -33.29
N ASP A 704 2.83 4.46 -32.93
CA ASP A 704 2.81 5.75 -32.23
C ASP A 704 2.18 6.87 -33.06
N LYS A 705 2.33 6.83 -34.40
CA LYS A 705 1.82 7.87 -35.31
C LYS A 705 0.47 7.51 -35.94
N LEU A 706 -0.04 6.30 -35.69
CA LEU A 706 -1.27 5.80 -36.30
C LEU A 706 -2.46 6.73 -36.08
N GLY A 707 -2.60 7.26 -34.85
CA GLY A 707 -3.70 8.14 -34.50
C GLY A 707 -3.69 9.46 -35.24
N GLU A 708 -2.51 10.06 -35.40
CA GLU A 708 -2.34 11.34 -36.09
C GLU A 708 -2.82 11.25 -37.53
N TYR A 709 -2.34 10.25 -38.28
CA TYR A 709 -2.71 10.08 -39.67
C TYR A 709 -4.21 9.80 -39.83
N ILE A 710 -4.79 8.93 -39.00
CA ILE A 710 -6.21 8.57 -39.12
C ILE A 710 -7.12 9.75 -38.79
N LEU A 711 -6.83 10.51 -37.72
CA LEU A 711 -7.65 11.65 -37.33
C LEU A 711 -7.54 12.80 -38.33
N VAL A 712 -6.31 13.14 -38.76
CA VAL A 712 -6.08 14.15 -39.80
C VAL A 712 -6.79 13.74 -41.07
N ASP A 713 -6.68 12.48 -41.48
CA ASP A 713 -7.29 11.99 -42.69
C ASP A 713 -8.83 12.09 -42.65
N TYR A 714 -9.43 11.67 -41.54
CA TYR A 714 -10.87 11.75 -41.35
C TYR A 714 -11.35 13.21 -41.39
N VAL A 715 -10.72 14.12 -40.62
CA VAL A 715 -11.09 15.54 -40.56
C VAL A 715 -10.81 16.25 -41.89
N ALA A 716 -9.68 15.99 -42.54
CA ALA A 716 -9.34 16.56 -43.83
C ALA A 716 -10.30 16.08 -44.92
N SER A 717 -10.71 14.80 -44.90
CA SER A 717 -11.71 14.28 -45.84
C SER A 717 -13.07 14.96 -45.69
N LYS A 718 -13.44 15.34 -44.45
CA LYS A 718 -14.64 16.12 -44.17
C LYS A 718 -14.50 17.56 -44.65
N LYS A 719 -13.39 18.23 -44.35
CA LYS A 719 -13.12 19.61 -44.83
C LYS A 719 -13.09 19.69 -46.35
N LYS A 720 -12.42 18.74 -47.02
CA LYS A 720 -12.31 18.69 -48.49
C LYS A 720 -13.67 18.48 -49.17
N LYS A 721 -14.62 17.80 -48.51
CA LYS A 721 -15.98 17.64 -49.02
C LYS A 721 -16.85 18.87 -48.78
N LEU A 722 -16.66 19.55 -47.66
CA LEU A 722 -17.27 20.85 -47.41
C LEU A 722 -16.76 21.91 -48.41
N SER A 723 -15.48 21.88 -48.78
CA SER A 723 -14.89 22.78 -49.78
C SER A 723 -15.03 22.29 -51.23
N GLY A 724 -15.54 21.08 -51.45
CA GLY A 724 -15.61 20.40 -52.75
C GLY A 724 -16.81 20.79 -53.63
N VAL A 725 -17.54 21.84 -53.29
CA VAL A 725 -18.69 22.36 -54.06
C VAL A 725 -18.53 23.86 -54.25
N GLY A 726 -17.74 24.23 -55.27
CA GLY A 726 -17.62 25.57 -55.84
C GLY A 726 -17.53 25.54 -57.34
#